data_AF-B3NWK3-F1
#
_entry.id   AF-B3NWK3-F1
#
_cell.length_a   1.000
_cell.length_b   1.000
_cell.length_c   1.000
_cell.angle_alpha   90.00
_cell.angle_beta   90.00
_cell.angle_gamma   90.00
#
_symmetry.space_group_name_H-M   'P 1'
#
loop_
_entity.id
_entity.type
_entity.pdbx_description
1 polymer ?
#
loop_
_entity_poly.entity_id
_entity_poly.type
_entity_poly.pdbx_seq_one_letter_code
_entity_poly.pdbx_strand_id
1 'polypeptide(L)'
;MDDNEDELEEHQELVSDGSVEEEEEVETDLEPVASWESFNNRIDGLIFNERCDKSVKKLDERRLEILNRVRQQFREAPKGVTERCQAQKSPIDQQLELSSERLNELVRFGNELVTNVRVANERRELNRRLFETTQKNQVQVKLQRESVETMARFENIKARWTELEETNEPMLLWDQIEEQKKRIAEIMARKDEMISACQAEVDRMNAKYEFDRERQAQDLCCLVERVDHQVETLKEAYKEHIQMLRHTIEEERQMFADSAVEKWRTFFDAMNANFDEKASLVRAREQFYARQTQQINESQEELTKSTRIRLEKECERLELELRRTRDNVLMNSEKLDYNYQVLQKRNEENVIINNQQKRRVARLHEAIGRTRRGLKNLYNTGKRNIARLSSDIYKLHANINDMESKAHQARLNNREKFDRIWEINYKELNLLVDRVYHIDRIIHEQQLAMPWSSPVPPIKNINKAKKRRNNILEKFDMRIGRVPKNRVLTKSAANYKPDIKELAPESLRLMRNLIRKLSDRGGFLIEERLLKILEPYSEEDKCLVRIDNIFAALRIRHLRDVEELTEVFMPYTYCPTCQPQGLSPRKCAEVFMKDQKPNRLQGITGGQQHQKEHGSTGEPILTKSEEAAKRCHNHYLVMEPALCLHAMNLFTSKMHKKMYEHEPGSILNAVNLIQITDAEIRNFWRQFSACFPASKCKLWKTLEHGLNHYVEVLKMRVQYDAEVVFLRRQNEELRHLLQKFTV
;
A
#
# COMPACT_ATOMS: atom_id res chain seq x y z
N MET A 1 -61.36 -1.36 37.93
CA MET A 1 -62.76 -0.97 37.73
C MET A 1 -62.86 -0.63 36.28
N ASP A 2 -63.56 -1.51 35.59
CA ASP A 2 -63.77 -1.53 34.16
C ASP A 2 -64.73 -0.43 33.68
N ASP A 3 -64.73 -0.29 32.36
CA ASP A 3 -65.88 0.00 31.47
C ASP A 3 -66.29 1.44 31.15
N ASN A 4 -66.01 1.82 29.89
CA ASN A 4 -66.95 2.19 28.79
C ASN A 4 -66.27 3.22 27.85
N GLU A 5 -65.99 2.87 26.58
CA GLU A 5 -66.86 2.97 25.38
C GLU A 5 -67.20 4.46 25.07
N ASP A 6 -66.98 5.05 23.89
CA ASP A 6 -67.26 4.57 22.53
C ASP A 6 -66.71 5.57 21.44
N GLU A 7 -66.89 5.19 20.15
CA GLU A 7 -66.86 5.99 18.89
C GLU A 7 -65.63 5.95 17.95
N LEU A 8 -65.61 4.88 17.13
CA LEU A 8 -65.64 4.80 15.65
C LEU A 8 -65.42 6.08 14.79
N GLU A 9 -64.51 6.01 13.80
CA GLU A 9 -64.88 6.02 12.37
C GLU A 9 -63.71 5.61 11.44
N GLU A 10 -64.01 4.66 10.54
CA GLU A 10 -63.20 4.16 9.43
C GLU A 10 -63.21 5.14 8.25
N HIS A 11 -62.16 5.13 7.42
CA HIS A 11 -62.35 4.97 5.98
C HIS A 11 -61.08 4.43 5.30
N GLN A 12 -61.35 3.40 4.50
CA GLN A 12 -60.51 2.51 3.73
C GLN A 12 -60.68 2.85 2.24
N GLU A 13 -59.64 2.72 1.41
CA GLU A 13 -59.69 2.34 -0.02
C GLU A 13 -58.23 2.21 -0.54
N LEU A 14 -57.65 1.02 -0.77
CA LEU A 14 -57.78 0.07 -1.90
C LEU A 14 -57.52 0.69 -3.29
N VAL A 15 -56.48 0.19 -4.00
CA VAL A 15 -56.41 -0.46 -5.35
C VAL A 15 -54.90 -0.78 -5.60
N SER A 16 -54.41 -2.04 -5.61
CA SER A 16 -54.29 -3.03 -6.73
C SER A 16 -53.64 -2.44 -8.00
N ASP A 17 -52.80 -3.04 -8.83
CA ASP A 17 -52.36 -4.40 -9.17
C ASP A 17 -51.08 -4.18 -10.04
N GLY A 18 -49.98 -4.95 -9.95
CA GLY A 18 -49.82 -6.23 -10.65
C GLY A 18 -48.81 -6.10 -11.82
N SER A 19 -47.65 -6.79 -11.74
CA SER A 19 -47.00 -7.40 -12.91
C SER A 19 -45.93 -8.41 -12.46
N VAL A 20 -46.22 -9.65 -12.84
CA VAL A 20 -45.48 -10.90 -12.74
C VAL A 20 -44.08 -10.77 -13.38
N GLU A 21 -43.06 -11.26 -12.67
CA GLU A 21 -41.72 -11.52 -13.23
C GLU A 21 -41.77 -12.88 -13.97
N GLU A 22 -41.60 -12.85 -15.30
CA GLU A 22 -41.36 -14.04 -16.12
C GLU A 22 -39.87 -14.42 -16.02
N GLU A 23 -39.62 -15.63 -15.51
CA GLU A 23 -38.33 -16.32 -15.62
C GLU A 23 -38.17 -16.85 -17.04
N GLU A 24 -37.33 -16.21 -17.86
CA GLU A 24 -36.83 -16.80 -19.11
C GLU A 24 -35.54 -17.60 -18.84
N GLU A 25 -35.66 -18.92 -18.97
CA GLU A 25 -34.55 -19.86 -19.13
C GLU A 25 -33.73 -19.50 -20.38
N VAL A 26 -32.46 -19.14 -20.20
CA VAL A 26 -31.51 -19.02 -21.32
C VAL A 26 -30.83 -20.36 -21.53
N GLU A 27 -31.36 -21.08 -22.51
CA GLU A 27 -30.88 -22.33 -23.08
C GLU A 27 -29.45 -22.16 -23.65
N THR A 28 -28.55 -23.05 -23.24
CA THR A 28 -27.16 -23.10 -23.71
C THR A 28 -27.07 -23.86 -25.03
N ASP A 29 -27.06 -23.13 -26.14
CA ASP A 29 -26.66 -23.68 -27.45
C ASP A 29 -25.15 -23.53 -27.66
N LEU A 30 -24.48 -24.69 -27.68
CA LEU A 30 -23.10 -24.87 -28.10
C LEU A 30 -23.07 -25.12 -29.61
N GLU A 31 -22.61 -24.14 -30.40
CA GLU A 31 -22.26 -24.32 -31.80
C GLU A 31 -20.93 -23.62 -32.18
N PRO A 32 -20.27 -24.05 -33.28
CA PRO A 32 -18.87 -24.48 -33.23
C PRO A 32 -17.82 -23.40 -33.52
N VAL A 33 -16.61 -23.69 -33.04
CA VAL A 33 -15.31 -23.01 -33.20
C VAL A 33 -15.25 -22.04 -34.40
N ALA A 34 -15.29 -20.74 -34.10
CA ALA A 34 -15.04 -19.68 -35.06
C ALA A 34 -13.54 -19.61 -35.43
N SER A 35 -13.27 -19.71 -36.74
CA SER A 35 -11.94 -19.50 -37.35
C SER A 35 -11.34 -18.14 -36.98
N TRP A 36 -10.00 -18.07 -36.91
CA TRP A 36 -9.21 -16.86 -36.61
C TRP A 36 -9.56 -15.64 -37.50
N GLU A 37 -10.11 -15.86 -38.70
CA GLU A 37 -10.60 -14.80 -39.58
C GLU A 37 -11.90 -14.14 -39.10
N SER A 38 -12.76 -14.88 -38.39
CA SER A 38 -13.99 -14.33 -37.79
C SER A 38 -13.67 -13.41 -36.60
N PHE A 39 -12.61 -13.70 -35.86
CA PHE A 39 -12.13 -12.84 -34.78
C PHE A 39 -11.56 -11.52 -35.30
N ASN A 40 -10.77 -11.55 -36.38
CA ASN A 40 -10.25 -10.33 -36.99
C ASN A 40 -11.36 -9.49 -37.64
N ASN A 41 -12.33 -10.10 -38.34
CA ASN A 41 -13.49 -9.37 -38.84
C ASN A 41 -14.37 -8.77 -37.72
N ARG A 42 -14.41 -9.40 -36.54
CA ARG A 42 -15.10 -8.87 -35.36
C ARG A 42 -14.34 -7.71 -34.70
N ILE A 43 -13.01 -7.73 -34.72
CA ILE A 43 -12.17 -6.64 -34.24
C ILE A 43 -12.19 -5.47 -35.24
N ASP A 44 -12.13 -5.75 -36.53
CA ASP A 44 -12.21 -4.73 -37.59
C ASP A 44 -13.61 -4.08 -37.63
N GLY A 45 -14.67 -4.84 -37.36
CA GLY A 45 -16.03 -4.31 -37.15
C GLY A 45 -16.24 -3.52 -35.85
N LEU A 46 -15.35 -3.68 -34.86
CA LEU A 46 -15.33 -2.83 -33.65
C LEU A 46 -14.51 -1.54 -33.86
N ILE A 47 -13.60 -1.54 -34.83
CA ILE A 47 -12.76 -0.39 -35.18
C ILE A 47 -13.46 0.51 -36.22
N PHE A 48 -14.23 -0.06 -37.14
CA PHE A 48 -15.12 0.68 -38.04
C PHE A 48 -16.54 0.80 -37.46
N ASN A 49 -16.76 1.90 -36.73
CA ASN A 49 -18.03 2.34 -36.18
C ASN A 49 -19.09 2.63 -37.28
N GLU A 50 -19.69 1.60 -37.89
CA GLU A 50 -20.82 1.77 -38.82
C GLU A 50 -22.17 1.26 -38.26
N ARG A 51 -22.20 0.67 -37.06
CA ARG A 51 -23.45 0.26 -36.38
C ARG A 51 -23.61 0.77 -34.94
N CYS A 52 -22.94 1.87 -34.58
CA CYS A 52 -23.23 2.58 -33.34
C CYS A 52 -24.02 3.87 -33.62
N ASP A 53 -25.17 3.78 -34.29
CA ASP A 53 -25.97 4.96 -34.64
C ASP A 53 -27.46 4.77 -34.41
N LYS A 54 -27.89 5.20 -33.21
CA LYS A 54 -29.17 5.90 -32.89
C LYS A 54 -29.45 5.86 -31.39
N SER A 55 -29.20 4.73 -30.73
CA SER A 55 -29.45 4.55 -29.29
C SER A 55 -28.47 5.34 -28.42
N VAL A 56 -27.16 5.22 -28.68
CA VAL A 56 -26.12 5.90 -27.90
C VAL A 56 -26.14 7.42 -28.13
N LYS A 57 -26.32 7.87 -29.37
CA LYS A 57 -26.54 9.30 -29.68
C LYS A 57 -27.79 9.86 -29.00
N LYS A 58 -28.93 9.15 -29.00
CA LYS A 58 -30.13 9.58 -28.25
C LYS A 58 -29.92 9.60 -26.74
N LEU A 59 -29.14 8.68 -26.19
CA LEU A 59 -28.81 8.65 -24.77
C LEU A 59 -27.86 9.79 -24.39
N ASP A 60 -26.87 10.09 -25.23
CA ASP A 60 -25.97 11.22 -25.03
C ASP A 60 -26.66 12.57 -25.26
N GLU A 61 -27.55 12.69 -26.25
CA GLU A 61 -28.40 13.87 -26.48
C GLU A 61 -29.35 14.09 -25.30
N ARG A 62 -30.03 13.04 -24.82
CA ARG A 62 -30.90 13.11 -23.63
C ARG A 62 -30.10 13.44 -22.37
N ARG A 63 -28.88 12.90 -22.23
CA ARG A 63 -27.97 13.25 -21.14
C ARG A 63 -27.52 14.71 -21.23
N LEU A 64 -27.25 15.22 -22.43
CA LEU A 64 -26.89 16.61 -22.67
C LEU A 64 -28.07 17.54 -22.39
N GLU A 65 -29.28 17.17 -22.79
CA GLU A 65 -30.52 17.90 -22.50
C GLU A 65 -30.83 17.93 -21.01
N ILE A 66 -30.68 16.81 -20.30
CA ILE A 66 -30.84 16.77 -18.83
C ILE A 66 -29.77 17.63 -18.16
N LEU A 67 -28.51 17.54 -18.58
CA LEU A 67 -27.44 18.39 -18.05
C LEU A 67 -27.67 19.87 -18.33
N ASN A 68 -28.15 20.22 -19.52
CA ASN A 68 -28.48 21.59 -19.88
C ASN A 68 -29.72 22.10 -19.12
N ARG A 69 -30.74 21.25 -18.91
CA ARG A 69 -31.93 21.57 -18.12
C ARG A 69 -31.60 21.79 -16.65
N VAL A 70 -30.72 20.96 -16.09
CA VAL A 70 -30.20 21.12 -14.71
C VAL A 70 -29.37 22.40 -14.61
N ARG A 71 -28.44 22.65 -15.55
CA ARG A 71 -27.66 23.90 -15.59
C ARG A 71 -28.53 25.14 -15.77
N GLN A 72 -29.61 25.04 -16.54
CA GLN A 72 -30.57 26.10 -16.76
C GLN A 72 -31.43 26.34 -15.51
N GLN A 73 -31.85 25.30 -14.80
CA GLN A 73 -32.49 25.41 -13.48
C GLN A 73 -31.57 26.06 -12.43
N PHE A 74 -30.25 25.80 -12.47
CA PHE A 74 -29.27 26.49 -11.62
C PHE A 74 -29.03 27.95 -12.02
N ARG A 75 -29.22 28.32 -13.29
CA ARG A 75 -29.15 29.72 -13.76
C ARG A 75 -30.45 30.51 -13.57
N GLU A 76 -31.59 29.83 -13.59
CA GLU A 76 -32.93 30.39 -13.41
C GLU A 76 -33.40 30.37 -11.94
N ALA A 77 -32.65 29.72 -11.04
CA ALA A 77 -32.84 29.86 -9.61
C ALA A 77 -32.76 31.36 -9.22
N PRO A 78 -33.70 31.88 -8.41
CA PRO A 78 -33.73 33.31 -8.11
C PRO A 78 -32.39 33.72 -7.51
N LYS A 79 -31.74 34.76 -8.05
CA LYS A 79 -30.45 35.27 -7.55
C LYS A 79 -30.44 35.49 -6.03
N GLY A 80 -31.61 35.78 -5.44
CA GLY A 80 -31.80 35.91 -3.99
C GLY A 80 -31.69 34.62 -3.17
N VAL A 81 -31.81 33.42 -3.75
CA VAL A 81 -31.61 32.13 -3.03
C VAL A 81 -30.13 31.75 -3.02
N THR A 82 -29.42 31.96 -4.13
CA THR A 82 -27.97 31.78 -4.20
C THR A 82 -27.23 32.82 -3.33
N GLU A 83 -27.66 34.08 -3.33
CA GLU A 83 -27.10 35.12 -2.45
C GLU A 83 -27.41 34.88 -0.97
N ARG A 84 -28.60 34.37 -0.62
CA ARG A 84 -28.94 33.99 0.78
C ARG A 84 -28.13 32.79 1.27
N CYS A 85 -27.90 31.79 0.43
CA CYS A 85 -27.04 30.66 0.77
C CYS A 85 -25.57 31.07 0.88
N GLN A 86 -25.09 31.99 0.03
CA GLN A 86 -23.73 32.56 0.14
C GLN A 86 -23.58 33.39 1.43
N ALA A 87 -24.58 34.20 1.80
CA ALA A 87 -24.57 35.01 3.02
C ALA A 87 -24.58 34.20 4.33
N GLN A 88 -24.94 32.91 4.29
CA GLN A 88 -24.89 32.01 5.45
C GLN A 88 -23.59 31.21 5.57
N LYS A 89 -22.75 31.20 4.53
CA LYS A 89 -21.45 30.50 4.56
C LYS A 89 -20.42 31.34 5.31
N SER A 90 -19.55 30.69 6.09
CA SER A 90 -18.41 31.37 6.71
C SER A 90 -17.50 31.95 5.61
N PRO A 91 -16.86 33.11 5.84
CA PRO A 91 -15.82 33.66 4.96
C PRO A 91 -14.79 32.62 4.50
N ILE A 92 -14.39 31.68 5.37
CA ILE A 92 -13.51 30.55 5.01
C ILE A 92 -14.16 29.64 3.95
N ASP A 93 -15.43 29.28 4.13
CA ASP A 93 -16.14 28.41 3.18
C ASP A 93 -16.34 29.09 1.82
N GLN A 94 -16.62 30.39 1.82
CA GLN A 94 -16.71 31.19 0.60
C GLN A 94 -15.37 31.24 -0.14
N GLN A 95 -14.26 31.46 0.60
CA GLN A 95 -12.92 31.51 0.02
C GLN A 95 -12.45 30.15 -0.50
N LEU A 96 -12.83 29.05 0.16
CA LEU A 96 -12.56 27.68 -0.29
C LEU A 96 -13.28 27.35 -1.60
N GLU A 97 -14.56 27.71 -1.71
CA GLU A 97 -15.36 27.48 -2.92
C GLU A 97 -14.79 28.26 -4.12
N LEU A 98 -14.51 29.55 -3.91
CA LEU A 98 -13.94 30.42 -4.94
C LEU A 98 -12.52 30.00 -5.37
N SER A 99 -11.71 29.52 -4.42
CA SER A 99 -10.39 28.95 -4.73
C SER A 99 -10.51 27.64 -5.50
N SER A 100 -11.47 26.78 -5.12
CA SER A 100 -11.71 25.51 -5.83
C SER A 100 -12.17 25.74 -7.26
N GLU A 101 -13.06 26.70 -7.52
CA GLU A 101 -13.54 27.02 -8.87
C GLU A 101 -12.39 27.51 -9.75
N ARG A 102 -11.61 28.49 -9.28
CA ARG A 102 -10.46 29.03 -10.02
C ARG A 102 -9.38 27.98 -10.30
N LEU A 103 -9.05 27.15 -9.30
CA LEU A 103 -8.08 26.07 -9.48
C LEU A 103 -8.59 25.00 -10.46
N ASN A 104 -9.88 24.67 -10.43
CA ASN A 104 -10.47 23.72 -11.38
C ASN A 104 -10.48 24.27 -12.81
N GLU A 105 -10.79 25.56 -13.00
CA GLU A 105 -10.69 26.22 -14.30
C GLU A 105 -9.26 26.16 -14.83
N LEU A 106 -8.27 26.52 -14.00
CA LEU A 106 -6.86 26.48 -14.37
C LEU A 106 -6.38 25.07 -14.74
N VAL A 107 -6.84 24.04 -14.01
CA VAL A 107 -6.58 22.63 -14.34
C VAL A 107 -7.22 22.24 -15.68
N ARG A 108 -8.45 22.68 -15.96
CA ARG A 108 -9.11 22.40 -17.25
C ARG A 108 -8.37 23.05 -18.41
N PHE A 109 -8.05 24.35 -18.31
CA PHE A 109 -7.28 25.05 -19.34
C PHE A 109 -5.91 24.40 -19.56
N GLY A 110 -5.21 24.05 -18.49
CA GLY A 110 -3.94 23.33 -18.55
C GLY A 110 -4.04 21.98 -19.27
N ASN A 111 -5.07 21.20 -18.94
CA ASN A 111 -5.31 19.92 -19.58
C ASN A 111 -5.59 20.08 -21.08
N GLU A 112 -6.33 21.10 -21.51
CA GLU A 112 -6.57 21.38 -22.92
C GLU A 112 -5.27 21.73 -23.67
N LEU A 113 -4.42 22.58 -23.09
CA LEU A 113 -3.10 22.95 -23.65
C LEU A 113 -2.18 21.75 -23.89
N VAL A 114 -2.16 20.79 -22.96
CA VAL A 114 -1.36 19.56 -23.05
C VAL A 114 -2.01 18.55 -24.01
N THR A 115 -3.33 18.40 -23.94
CA THR A 115 -4.09 17.45 -24.76
C THR A 115 -4.05 17.81 -26.25
N ASN A 116 -3.99 19.09 -26.59
CA ASN A 116 -3.89 19.56 -27.98
C ASN A 116 -2.65 18.99 -28.70
N VAL A 117 -1.50 18.91 -28.02
CA VAL A 117 -0.27 18.34 -28.60
C VAL A 117 -0.45 16.84 -28.87
N ARG A 118 -1.05 16.13 -27.91
CA ARG A 118 -1.33 14.69 -28.04
C ARG A 118 -2.30 14.42 -29.20
N VAL A 119 -3.41 15.14 -29.28
CA VAL A 119 -4.42 14.98 -30.36
C VAL A 119 -3.80 15.28 -31.73
N ALA A 120 -2.95 16.31 -31.84
CA ALA A 120 -2.23 16.62 -33.07
C ALA A 120 -1.25 15.49 -33.48
N ASN A 121 -0.59 14.85 -32.51
CA ASN A 121 0.29 13.70 -32.76
C ASN A 121 -0.49 12.47 -33.20
N GLU A 122 -1.58 12.13 -32.51
CA GLU A 122 -2.47 11.02 -32.88
C GLU A 122 -3.02 11.20 -34.31
N ARG A 123 -3.42 12.43 -34.68
CA ARG A 123 -3.84 12.76 -36.05
C ARG A 123 -2.74 12.59 -37.08
N ARG A 124 -1.51 13.03 -36.77
CA ARG A 124 -0.34 12.85 -37.67
C ARG A 124 0.02 11.38 -37.86
N GLU A 125 0.01 10.59 -36.79
CA GLU A 125 0.29 9.15 -36.84
C GLU A 125 -0.76 8.39 -37.67
N LEU A 126 -2.04 8.74 -37.51
CA LEU A 126 -3.10 8.20 -38.36
C LEU A 126 -2.85 8.49 -39.85
N ASN A 127 -2.53 9.74 -40.19
CA ASN A 127 -2.21 10.13 -41.57
C ASN A 127 -0.98 9.39 -42.11
N ARG A 128 0.06 9.18 -41.28
CA ARG A 128 1.25 8.40 -41.64
C ARG A 128 0.90 6.96 -42.00
N ARG A 129 0.12 6.28 -41.15
CA ARG A 129 -0.32 4.89 -41.39
C ARG A 129 -1.13 4.75 -42.67
N LEU A 130 -2.04 5.67 -42.94
CA LEU A 130 -2.82 5.69 -44.18
C LEU A 130 -1.92 5.86 -45.40
N PHE A 131 -0.96 6.78 -45.35
CA PHE A 131 -0.01 7.01 -46.44
C PHE A 131 0.89 5.78 -46.68
N GLU A 132 1.47 5.20 -45.63
CA GLU A 132 2.33 4.01 -45.72
C GLU A 132 1.58 2.79 -46.26
N THR A 133 0.34 2.58 -45.82
CA THR A 133 -0.51 1.50 -46.33
C THR A 133 -0.77 1.69 -47.82
N THR A 134 -1.07 2.92 -48.25
CA THR A 134 -1.31 3.25 -49.67
C THR A 134 -0.05 3.02 -50.52
N GLN A 135 1.11 3.48 -50.04
CA GLN A 135 2.39 3.29 -50.75
C GLN A 135 2.80 1.82 -50.81
N LYS A 136 2.67 1.07 -49.72
CA LYS A 136 2.94 -0.36 -49.68
C LYS A 136 2.09 -1.12 -50.69
N ASN A 137 0.80 -0.81 -50.77
CA ASN A 137 -0.10 -1.41 -51.77
C ASN A 137 0.33 -1.07 -53.20
N GLN A 138 0.74 0.18 -53.47
CA GLN A 138 1.22 0.59 -54.80
C GLN A 138 2.50 -0.16 -55.20
N VAL A 139 3.47 -0.31 -54.30
CA VAL A 139 4.71 -1.07 -54.55
C VAL A 139 4.39 -2.55 -54.76
N GLN A 140 3.49 -3.13 -53.95
CA GLN A 140 3.07 -4.52 -54.09
C GLN A 140 2.42 -4.80 -55.45
N VAL A 141 1.55 -3.91 -55.92
CA VAL A 141 0.92 -4.03 -57.25
C VAL A 141 1.95 -3.94 -58.37
N LYS A 142 2.92 -3.00 -58.28
CA LYS A 142 4.01 -2.89 -59.26
C LYS A 142 4.87 -4.17 -59.30
N LEU A 143 5.21 -4.73 -58.15
CA LEU A 143 6.01 -5.95 -58.05
C LEU A 143 5.29 -7.18 -58.62
N GLN A 144 3.98 -7.30 -58.34
CA GLN A 144 3.15 -8.36 -58.91
C GLN A 144 3.06 -8.24 -60.44
N ARG A 145 2.86 -7.03 -60.97
CA ARG A 145 2.84 -6.78 -62.41
C ARG A 145 4.16 -7.18 -63.07
N GLU A 146 5.29 -6.75 -62.52
CA GLU A 146 6.61 -7.11 -63.05
C GLU A 146 6.87 -8.62 -62.96
N SER A 147 6.40 -9.29 -61.90
CA SER A 147 6.49 -10.75 -61.78
C SER A 147 5.74 -11.47 -62.89
N VAL A 148 4.51 -11.03 -63.20
CA VAL A 148 3.70 -11.60 -64.29
C VAL A 148 4.36 -11.34 -65.65
N GLU A 149 4.81 -10.10 -65.91
CA GLU A 149 5.51 -9.76 -67.16
C GLU A 149 6.83 -10.53 -67.32
N THR A 150 7.58 -10.73 -66.24
CA THR A 150 8.81 -11.54 -66.24
C THR A 150 8.51 -13.00 -66.56
N MET A 151 7.48 -13.59 -65.92
CA MET A 151 7.09 -14.97 -66.17
C MET A 151 6.66 -15.19 -67.63
N ALA A 152 5.85 -14.28 -68.18
CA ALA A 152 5.44 -14.36 -69.58
C ALA A 152 6.63 -14.31 -70.56
N ARG A 153 7.62 -13.44 -70.31
CA ARG A 153 8.85 -13.38 -71.13
C ARG A 153 9.73 -14.62 -70.95
N PHE A 154 9.82 -15.16 -69.73
CA PHE A 154 10.55 -16.39 -69.45
C PHE A 154 9.93 -17.60 -70.16
N GLU A 155 8.60 -17.73 -70.15
CA GLU A 155 7.89 -18.77 -70.89
C GLU A 155 8.13 -18.65 -72.40
N ASN A 156 8.16 -17.43 -72.96
CA ASN A 156 8.50 -17.21 -74.36
C ASN A 156 9.93 -17.64 -74.70
N ILE A 157 10.91 -17.32 -73.85
CA ILE A 157 12.30 -17.78 -73.99
C ILE A 157 12.37 -19.30 -73.92
N LYS A 158 11.68 -19.92 -72.95
CA LYS A 158 11.62 -21.38 -72.79
C LYS A 158 11.06 -22.09 -74.03
N ALA A 159 9.98 -21.56 -74.62
CA ALA A 159 9.42 -22.11 -75.86
C ALA A 159 10.39 -22.02 -77.05
N ARG A 160 11.18 -20.95 -77.13
CA ARG A 160 12.18 -20.80 -78.20
C ARG A 160 13.39 -21.71 -78.00
N TRP A 161 13.73 -22.10 -76.77
CA TRP A 161 14.74 -23.14 -76.53
C TRP A 161 14.32 -24.50 -77.09
N THR A 162 13.02 -24.83 -77.05
CA THR A 162 12.51 -26.06 -77.68
C THR A 162 12.52 -25.98 -79.21
N GLU A 163 12.34 -24.79 -79.80
CA GLU A 163 12.48 -24.57 -81.25
C GLU A 163 13.94 -24.67 -81.72
N LEU A 164 14.89 -24.22 -80.87
CA LEU A 164 16.33 -24.27 -81.13
C LEU A 164 16.88 -25.70 -81.23
N GLU A 165 16.29 -26.68 -80.54
CA GLU A 165 16.66 -28.10 -80.64
C GLU A 165 16.40 -28.69 -82.04
N GLU A 166 15.51 -28.10 -82.83
CA GLU A 166 15.15 -28.58 -84.18
C GLU A 166 16.08 -28.00 -85.28
N THR A 167 17.00 -27.10 -84.93
CA THR A 167 17.81 -26.34 -85.90
C THR A 167 19.15 -27.06 -86.16
N ASN A 168 19.35 -27.55 -87.39
CA ASN A 168 20.54 -28.35 -87.76
C ASN A 168 21.72 -27.55 -88.34
N GLU A 169 21.58 -26.23 -88.58
CA GLU A 169 22.62 -25.40 -89.18
C GLU A 169 23.44 -24.62 -88.12
N PRO A 170 24.76 -24.86 -87.97
CA PRO A 170 25.55 -24.29 -86.87
C PRO A 170 25.64 -22.76 -86.82
N MET A 171 25.65 -22.07 -87.97
CA MET A 171 25.67 -20.59 -88.02
C MET A 171 24.33 -20.01 -87.55
N LEU A 172 23.21 -20.56 -88.05
CA LEU A 172 21.87 -20.15 -87.65
C LEU A 172 21.60 -20.43 -86.16
N LEU A 173 22.11 -21.56 -85.66
CA LEU A 173 22.05 -21.93 -84.24
C LEU A 173 22.80 -20.91 -83.36
N TRP A 174 23.98 -20.46 -83.79
CA TRP A 174 24.75 -19.46 -83.04
C TRP A 174 24.03 -18.11 -82.98
N ASP A 175 23.51 -17.61 -84.10
CA ASP A 175 22.74 -16.35 -84.16
C ASP A 175 21.50 -16.40 -83.25
N GLN A 176 20.77 -17.51 -83.25
CA GLN A 176 19.59 -17.69 -82.40
C GLN A 176 19.95 -17.82 -80.92
N ILE A 177 21.06 -18.45 -80.56
CA ILE A 177 21.57 -18.50 -79.17
C ILE A 177 21.95 -17.09 -78.69
N GLU A 178 22.60 -16.29 -79.53
CA GLU A 178 23.00 -14.93 -79.17
C GLU A 178 21.77 -14.02 -78.99
N GLU A 179 20.75 -14.20 -79.82
CA GLU A 179 19.44 -13.57 -79.68
C GLU A 179 18.73 -13.99 -78.37
N GLN A 180 18.82 -15.26 -77.95
CA GLN A 180 18.30 -15.72 -76.66
C GLN A 180 19.06 -15.13 -75.47
N LYS A 181 20.40 -15.09 -75.53
CA LYS A 181 21.23 -14.43 -74.50
C LYS A 181 20.85 -12.97 -74.34
N LYS A 182 20.59 -12.26 -75.45
CA LYS A 182 20.15 -10.87 -75.43
C LYS A 182 18.80 -10.70 -74.71
N ARG A 183 17.82 -11.58 -74.97
CA ARG A 183 16.52 -11.57 -74.27
C ARG A 183 16.64 -11.86 -72.78
N ILE A 184 17.51 -12.79 -72.38
CA ILE A 184 17.79 -13.06 -70.95
C ILE A 184 18.45 -11.84 -70.30
N ALA A 185 19.40 -11.20 -70.98
CA ALA A 185 20.05 -9.98 -70.50
C ALA A 185 19.04 -8.83 -70.33
N GLU A 186 18.05 -8.70 -71.23
CA GLU A 186 16.96 -7.72 -71.10
C GLU A 186 16.07 -7.99 -69.88
N ILE A 187 15.78 -9.26 -69.55
CA ILE A 187 15.06 -9.61 -68.31
C ILE A 187 15.88 -9.25 -67.07
N MET A 188 17.18 -9.57 -67.07
CA MET A 188 18.08 -9.24 -65.96
C MET A 188 18.18 -7.72 -65.76
N ALA A 189 18.35 -6.95 -66.83
CA ALA A 189 18.41 -5.49 -66.77
C ALA A 189 17.12 -4.87 -66.18
N ARG A 190 15.94 -5.38 -66.55
CA ARG A 190 14.67 -4.93 -65.96
C ARG A 190 14.53 -5.32 -64.48
N LYS A 191 15.02 -6.50 -64.09
CA LYS A 191 15.08 -6.90 -62.68
C LYS A 191 16.01 -6.00 -61.89
N ASP A 192 17.17 -5.66 -62.44
CA ASP A 192 18.13 -4.74 -61.82
C ASP A 192 17.57 -3.32 -61.71
N GLU A 193 16.82 -2.85 -62.70
CA GLU A 193 16.08 -1.58 -62.64
C GLU A 193 15.01 -1.59 -61.55
N MET A 194 14.22 -2.67 -61.45
CA MET A 194 13.22 -2.84 -60.39
C MET A 194 13.85 -2.92 -58.99
N ILE A 195 14.99 -3.61 -58.85
CA ILE A 195 15.76 -3.66 -57.61
C ILE A 195 16.23 -2.25 -57.24
N SER A 196 16.78 -1.50 -58.21
CA SER A 196 17.22 -0.12 -58.00
C SER A 196 16.08 0.80 -57.57
N ALA A 197 14.90 0.66 -58.19
CA ALA A 197 13.70 1.41 -57.81
C ALA A 197 13.20 1.04 -56.40
N CYS A 198 13.25 -0.24 -56.02
CA CYS A 198 12.91 -0.69 -54.67
C CYS A 198 13.92 -0.16 -53.65
N GLN A 199 15.22 -0.18 -53.96
CA GLN A 199 16.28 0.35 -53.11
C GLN A 199 16.10 1.86 -52.88
N ALA A 200 15.80 2.62 -53.95
CA ALA A 200 15.52 4.06 -53.85
C ALA A 200 14.28 4.37 -53.02
N GLU A 201 13.21 3.58 -53.10
CA GLU A 201 12.02 3.77 -52.25
C GLU A 201 12.32 3.40 -50.78
N VAL A 202 13.16 2.40 -50.52
CA VAL A 202 13.64 2.08 -49.17
C VAL A 202 14.45 3.23 -48.59
N ASP A 203 15.38 3.80 -49.36
CA ASP A 203 16.20 4.94 -48.92
C ASP A 203 15.34 6.18 -48.66
N ARG A 204 14.36 6.45 -49.53
CA ARG A 204 13.37 7.52 -49.34
C ARG A 204 12.52 7.31 -48.09
N MET A 205 12.07 6.08 -47.81
CA MET A 205 11.32 5.75 -46.59
C MET A 205 12.19 5.87 -45.34
N ASN A 206 13.47 5.46 -45.40
CA ASN A 206 14.42 5.63 -44.30
C ASN A 206 14.67 7.12 -43.99
N ALA A 207 14.90 7.95 -45.00
CA ALA A 207 15.08 9.39 -44.82
C ALA A 207 13.82 10.05 -44.23
N LYS A 208 12.63 9.64 -44.69
CA LYS A 208 11.36 10.11 -44.12
C LYS A 208 11.19 9.65 -42.66
N TYR A 209 11.57 8.41 -42.34
CA TYR A 209 11.50 7.87 -40.98
C TYR A 209 12.40 8.65 -40.02
N GLU A 210 13.62 8.99 -40.44
CA GLU A 210 14.53 9.82 -39.64
C GLU A 210 13.95 11.21 -39.38
N PHE A 211 13.39 11.85 -40.41
CA PHE A 211 12.71 13.15 -40.28
C PHE A 211 11.50 13.08 -39.33
N ASP A 212 10.65 12.06 -39.48
CA ASP A 212 9.49 11.87 -38.61
C ASP A 212 9.91 11.57 -37.16
N ARG A 213 11.01 10.83 -36.96
CA ARG A 213 11.60 10.57 -35.64
C ARG A 213 12.11 11.85 -34.98
N GLU A 214 12.82 12.70 -35.71
CA GLU A 214 13.30 13.99 -35.21
C GLU A 214 12.13 14.92 -34.85
N ARG A 215 11.10 14.96 -35.70
CA ARG A 215 9.90 15.75 -35.44
C ARG A 215 9.15 15.24 -34.21
N GLN A 216 9.00 13.92 -34.04
CA GLN A 216 8.42 13.33 -32.83
C GLN A 216 9.23 13.66 -31.58
N ALA A 217 10.56 13.64 -31.66
CA ALA A 217 11.42 14.04 -30.55
C ALA A 217 11.18 15.51 -30.15
N GLN A 218 11.06 16.41 -31.13
CA GLN A 218 10.72 17.82 -30.89
C GLN A 218 9.33 17.99 -30.27
N ASP A 219 8.32 17.27 -30.77
CA ASP A 219 6.97 17.29 -30.21
C ASP A 219 6.94 16.77 -28.77
N LEU A 220 7.72 15.74 -28.45
CA LEU A 220 7.88 15.22 -27.09
C LEU A 220 8.56 16.25 -26.17
N CYS A 221 9.62 16.92 -26.63
CA CYS A 221 10.24 18.01 -25.88
C CYS A 221 9.22 19.12 -25.60
N CYS A 222 8.47 19.57 -26.61
CA CYS A 222 7.43 20.58 -26.45
C CYS A 222 6.32 20.14 -25.48
N LEU A 223 5.94 18.86 -25.50
CA LEU A 223 4.96 18.30 -24.56
C LEU A 223 5.50 18.36 -23.12
N VAL A 224 6.75 17.94 -22.92
CA VAL A 224 7.41 17.98 -21.61
C VAL A 224 7.50 19.41 -21.09
N GLU A 225 8.00 20.35 -21.90
CA GLU A 225 8.10 21.77 -21.53
C GLU A 225 6.75 22.37 -21.14
N ARG A 226 5.67 22.05 -21.89
CA ARG A 226 4.31 22.53 -21.56
C ARG A 226 3.76 21.90 -20.29
N VAL A 227 4.00 20.61 -20.07
CA VAL A 227 3.58 19.92 -18.84
C VAL A 227 4.32 20.51 -17.64
N ASP A 228 5.63 20.71 -17.74
CA ASP A 228 6.44 21.30 -16.67
C ASP A 228 6.01 22.74 -16.36
N HIS A 229 5.78 23.54 -17.41
CA HIS A 229 5.26 24.90 -17.23
C HIS A 229 3.88 24.89 -16.55
N GLN A 230 2.95 24.04 -17.00
CA GLN A 230 1.62 23.93 -16.40
C GLN A 230 1.68 23.45 -14.95
N VAL A 231 2.58 22.52 -14.62
CA VAL A 231 2.79 22.06 -13.25
C VAL A 231 3.30 23.20 -12.38
N GLU A 232 4.23 24.02 -12.87
CA GLU A 232 4.74 25.16 -12.10
C GLU A 232 3.68 26.25 -11.91
N THR A 233 2.93 26.61 -12.96
CA THR A 233 1.80 27.54 -12.86
C THR A 233 0.74 27.05 -11.87
N LEU A 234 0.41 25.74 -11.88
CA LEU A 234 -0.52 25.17 -10.90
C LEU A 234 0.04 25.27 -9.48
N LYS A 235 1.32 24.93 -9.26
CA LYS A 235 1.96 25.06 -7.93
C LYS A 235 1.92 26.50 -7.42
N GLU A 236 2.21 27.47 -8.27
CA GLU A 236 2.16 28.90 -7.93
C GLU A 236 0.73 29.29 -7.53
N ALA A 237 -0.28 28.95 -8.35
CA ALA A 237 -1.67 29.21 -8.02
C ALA A 237 -2.11 28.54 -6.71
N TYR A 238 -1.76 27.27 -6.48
CA TYR A 238 -2.07 26.59 -5.20
C TYR A 238 -1.41 27.30 -4.01
N LYS A 239 -0.16 27.78 -4.14
CA LYS A 239 0.51 28.55 -3.08
C LYS A 239 -0.21 29.85 -2.80
N GLU A 240 -0.58 30.61 -3.83
CA GLU A 240 -1.33 31.87 -3.69
C GLU A 240 -2.70 31.64 -3.02
N HIS A 241 -3.46 30.62 -3.46
CA HIS A 241 -4.74 30.27 -2.87
C HIS A 241 -4.64 29.82 -1.41
N ILE A 242 -3.56 29.12 -1.03
CA ILE A 242 -3.28 28.78 0.36
C ILE A 242 -2.95 30.03 1.18
N GLN A 243 -2.21 30.99 0.62
CA GLN A 243 -1.91 32.26 1.30
C GLN A 243 -3.18 33.09 1.52
N MET A 244 -4.04 33.20 0.50
CA MET A 244 -5.34 33.86 0.64
C MET A 244 -6.19 33.21 1.74
N LEU A 245 -6.28 31.87 1.75
CA LEU A 245 -7.03 31.15 2.79
C LEU A 245 -6.45 31.38 4.19
N ARG A 246 -5.12 31.43 4.33
CA ARG A 246 -4.46 31.75 5.60
C ARG A 246 -4.82 33.16 6.08
N HIS A 247 -4.86 34.13 5.16
CA HIS A 247 -5.25 35.49 5.48
C HIS A 247 -6.70 35.53 5.97
N THR A 248 -7.64 34.90 5.25
CA THR A 248 -9.06 34.83 5.65
C THR A 248 -9.26 34.14 7.00
N ILE A 249 -8.51 33.07 7.30
CA ILE A 249 -8.55 32.42 8.62
C ILE A 249 -8.09 33.38 9.72
N GLU A 250 -7.02 34.14 9.48
CA GLU A 250 -6.50 35.08 10.46
C GLU A 250 -7.44 36.27 10.67
N GLU A 251 -8.06 36.78 9.59
CA GLU A 251 -9.11 37.80 9.66
C GLU A 251 -10.33 37.32 10.46
N GLU A 252 -10.81 36.09 10.24
CA GLU A 252 -11.91 35.53 11.04
C GLU A 252 -11.54 35.40 12.53
N ARG A 253 -10.29 34.99 12.82
CA ARG A 253 -9.79 34.91 14.21
C ARG A 253 -9.76 36.29 14.87
N GLN A 254 -9.29 37.30 14.14
CA GLN A 254 -9.25 38.67 14.61
C GLN A 254 -10.68 39.20 14.88
N MET A 255 -11.60 39.00 13.94
CA MET A 255 -13.01 39.36 14.09
C MET A 255 -13.67 38.67 15.29
N PHE A 256 -13.35 37.40 15.53
CA PHE A 256 -13.84 36.66 16.69
C PHE A 256 -13.26 37.21 18.00
N ALA A 257 -11.96 37.54 18.02
CA ALA A 257 -11.30 38.13 19.18
C ALA A 257 -11.91 39.50 19.52
N ASP A 258 -12.09 40.36 18.52
CA ASP A 258 -12.68 41.69 18.69
C ASP A 258 -14.13 41.59 19.17
N SER A 259 -14.93 40.68 18.61
CA SER A 259 -16.30 40.41 19.08
C SER A 259 -16.35 39.92 20.53
N ALA A 260 -15.38 39.08 20.94
CA ALA A 260 -15.31 38.60 22.31
C ALA A 260 -14.93 39.73 23.28
N VAL A 261 -13.94 40.56 22.93
CA VAL A 261 -13.54 41.73 23.73
C VAL A 261 -14.71 42.69 23.89
N GLU A 262 -15.46 42.96 22.82
CA GLU A 262 -16.61 43.85 22.88
C GLU A 262 -17.74 43.30 23.77
N LYS A 263 -17.99 41.98 23.73
CA LYS A 263 -18.91 41.32 24.67
C LYS A 263 -18.45 41.47 26.12
N TRP A 264 -17.16 41.31 26.40
CA TRP A 264 -16.63 41.51 27.75
C TRP A 264 -16.75 42.96 28.22
N ARG A 265 -16.46 43.93 27.35
CA ARG A 265 -16.63 45.36 27.64
C ARG A 265 -18.09 45.67 27.98
N THR A 266 -19.03 45.25 27.14
CA THR A 266 -20.46 45.46 27.37
C THR A 266 -20.96 44.81 28.67
N PHE A 267 -20.49 43.61 29.03
CA PHE A 267 -20.78 43.01 30.33
C PHE A 267 -20.20 43.80 31.51
N PHE A 268 -18.97 44.29 31.37
CA PHE A 268 -18.30 45.06 32.43
C PHE A 268 -18.96 46.42 32.63
N ASP A 269 -19.33 47.11 31.56
CA ASP A 269 -20.06 48.37 31.59
C ASP A 269 -21.44 48.19 32.23
N ALA A 270 -22.17 47.13 31.87
CA ALA A 270 -23.45 46.80 32.51
C ALA A 270 -23.28 46.46 34.00
N MET A 271 -22.22 45.76 34.38
CA MET A 271 -21.92 45.44 35.78
C MET A 271 -21.61 46.71 36.59
N ASN A 272 -20.80 47.62 36.05
CA ASN A 272 -20.50 48.91 36.67
C ASN A 272 -21.75 49.76 36.83
N ALA A 273 -22.60 49.87 35.80
CA ALA A 273 -23.86 50.59 35.90
C ALA A 273 -24.79 50.02 37.01
N ASN A 274 -24.87 48.70 37.13
CA ASN A 274 -25.60 48.04 38.22
C ASN A 274 -24.98 48.30 39.60
N PHE A 275 -23.66 48.38 39.71
CA PHE A 275 -22.99 48.74 40.97
C PHE A 275 -23.28 50.19 41.36
N ASP A 276 -23.23 51.12 40.41
CA ASP A 276 -23.55 52.53 40.64
C ASP A 276 -25.02 52.71 41.06
N GLU A 277 -25.93 51.97 40.46
CA GLU A 277 -27.35 51.93 40.85
C GLU A 277 -27.53 51.37 42.27
N LYS A 278 -26.85 50.27 42.62
CA LYS A 278 -26.90 49.74 44.00
C LYS A 278 -26.31 50.73 45.00
N ALA A 279 -25.20 51.37 44.67
CA ALA A 279 -24.56 52.36 45.54
C ALA A 279 -25.45 53.61 45.73
N SER A 280 -26.22 54.00 44.71
CA SER A 280 -27.20 55.09 44.85
C SER A 280 -28.39 54.68 45.73
N LEU A 281 -28.90 53.44 45.58
CA LEU A 281 -29.96 52.90 46.43
C LEU A 281 -29.54 52.76 47.90
N VAL A 282 -28.33 52.31 48.17
CA VAL A 282 -27.78 52.24 49.55
C VAL A 282 -27.70 53.64 50.16
N ARG A 283 -27.17 54.62 49.42
CA ARG A 283 -27.14 56.01 49.88
C ARG A 283 -28.54 56.56 50.17
N ALA A 284 -29.52 56.28 49.31
CA ALA A 284 -30.91 56.69 49.54
C ALA A 284 -31.51 56.01 50.79
N ARG A 285 -31.19 54.75 51.02
CA ARG A 285 -31.63 53.98 52.20
C ARG A 285 -30.98 54.49 53.49
N GLU A 286 -29.69 54.81 53.47
CA GLU A 286 -28.98 55.44 54.60
C GLU A 286 -29.60 56.81 54.93
N GLN A 287 -29.88 57.63 53.92
CA GLN A 287 -30.58 58.91 54.12
C GLN A 287 -31.98 58.72 54.71
N PHE A 288 -32.71 57.69 54.27
CA PHE A 288 -34.02 57.34 54.83
C PHE A 288 -33.94 56.94 56.31
N TYR A 289 -33.00 56.05 56.68
CA TYR A 289 -32.82 55.66 58.09
C TYR A 289 -32.30 56.79 58.96
N ALA A 290 -31.44 57.67 58.43
CA ALA A 290 -31.01 58.86 59.14
C ALA A 290 -32.21 59.76 59.49
N ARG A 291 -33.12 59.99 58.54
CA ARG A 291 -34.39 60.71 58.79
C ARG A 291 -35.28 59.98 59.80
N GLN A 292 -35.39 58.66 59.70
CA GLN A 292 -36.20 57.86 60.62
C GLN A 292 -35.61 57.87 62.05
N THR A 293 -34.29 57.83 62.18
CA THR A 293 -33.60 57.92 63.48
C THR A 293 -33.81 59.30 64.09
N GLN A 294 -33.78 60.35 63.27
CA GLN A 294 -34.12 61.70 63.69
C GLN A 294 -35.58 61.78 64.20
N GLN A 295 -36.54 61.20 63.47
CA GLN A 295 -37.93 61.10 63.94
C GLN A 295 -38.08 60.29 65.22
N ILE A 296 -37.31 59.20 65.39
CA ILE A 296 -37.32 58.40 66.62
C ILE A 296 -36.79 59.25 67.78
N ASN A 297 -35.70 60.00 67.60
CA ASN A 297 -35.18 60.87 68.65
C ASN A 297 -36.19 61.96 69.05
N GLU A 298 -36.84 62.60 68.07
CA GLU A 298 -37.94 63.54 68.30
C GLU A 298 -39.10 62.88 69.07
N SER A 299 -39.44 61.63 68.72
CA SER A 299 -40.47 60.85 69.44
C SER A 299 -40.05 60.39 70.84
N GLN A 300 -38.76 60.22 71.14
CA GLN A 300 -38.26 59.88 72.47
C GLN A 300 -38.29 61.11 73.40
N GLU A 301 -38.03 62.29 72.87
CA GLU A 301 -38.29 63.55 73.59
C GLU A 301 -39.79 63.71 73.91
N GLU A 302 -40.67 63.30 72.98
CA GLU A 302 -42.11 63.19 73.25
C GLU A 302 -42.45 62.08 74.26
N LEU A 303 -41.75 60.94 74.21
CA LEU A 303 -41.94 59.83 75.15
C LEU A 303 -41.61 60.24 76.58
N THR A 304 -40.58 61.06 76.76
CA THR A 304 -40.19 61.60 78.07
C THR A 304 -41.27 62.54 78.61
N LYS A 305 -41.91 63.33 77.74
CA LYS A 305 -43.13 64.10 78.07
C LYS A 305 -44.32 63.18 78.36
N SER A 306 -44.43 62.03 77.68
CA SER A 306 -45.47 61.03 77.89
C SER A 306 -45.32 60.24 79.20
N THR A 307 -44.12 60.05 79.73
CA THR A 307 -43.91 59.39 81.04
C THR A 307 -44.48 60.18 82.21
N ARG A 308 -44.76 61.47 82.00
CA ARG A 308 -45.50 62.33 82.91
C ARG A 308 -47.00 62.05 82.83
N ILE A 309 -47.53 61.96 81.61
CA ILE A 309 -48.91 61.55 81.31
C ILE A 309 -49.17 60.09 81.79
N ARG A 310 -48.14 59.24 81.81
CA ARG A 310 -48.20 57.86 82.27
C ARG A 310 -48.65 57.71 83.72
N LEU A 311 -48.32 58.66 84.60
CA LEU A 311 -48.81 58.64 85.99
C LEU A 311 -50.30 59.00 86.07
N GLU A 312 -50.82 59.80 85.12
CA GLU A 312 -52.26 60.02 84.98
C GLU A 312 -52.95 58.79 84.36
N LYS A 313 -52.25 58.03 83.50
CA LYS A 313 -52.69 56.72 83.00
C LYS A 313 -52.64 55.60 84.03
N GLU A 314 -52.04 55.79 85.20
CA GLU A 314 -52.22 54.83 86.31
C GLU A 314 -53.68 54.82 86.83
N CYS A 315 -54.49 55.82 86.48
CA CYS A 315 -55.94 55.78 86.61
C CYS A 315 -56.61 55.05 85.43
N GLU A 316 -56.09 55.14 84.20
CA GLU A 316 -56.51 54.28 83.07
C GLU A 316 -56.15 52.78 83.30
N ARG A 317 -55.16 52.49 84.14
CA ARG A 317 -54.69 51.15 84.54
C ARG A 317 -55.78 50.21 85.06
N LEU A 318 -56.88 50.75 85.59
CA LEU A 318 -58.02 49.96 86.04
C LEU A 318 -58.96 49.57 84.88
N GLU A 319 -59.09 50.38 83.82
CA GLU A 319 -59.67 49.93 82.54
C GLU A 319 -58.77 48.92 81.82
N LEU A 320 -57.48 48.97 82.15
CA LEU A 320 -56.42 48.16 81.58
C LEU A 320 -56.44 46.70 82.08
N GLU A 321 -57.15 46.35 83.15
CA GLU A 321 -57.38 44.94 83.50
C GLU A 321 -58.41 44.27 82.59
N LEU A 322 -59.40 45.02 82.13
CA LEU A 322 -60.41 44.58 81.17
C LEU A 322 -59.86 44.55 79.73
N ARG A 323 -58.96 45.49 79.41
CA ARG A 323 -58.12 45.42 78.21
C ARG A 323 -57.06 44.31 78.31
N ARG A 324 -56.43 44.02 79.47
CA ARG A 324 -55.47 42.91 79.65
C ARG A 324 -55.99 41.54 79.21
N THR A 325 -57.26 41.24 79.47
CA THR A 325 -57.87 39.99 78.98
C THR A 325 -58.06 39.99 77.46
N ARG A 326 -58.38 41.15 76.87
CA ARG A 326 -58.49 41.34 75.43
C ARG A 326 -57.11 41.35 74.75
N ASP A 327 -56.10 41.91 75.41
CA ASP A 327 -54.69 41.96 75.03
C ASP A 327 -54.04 40.59 75.19
N ASN A 328 -54.47 39.74 76.12
CA ASN A 328 -54.01 38.35 76.20
C ASN A 328 -54.55 37.51 75.03
N VAL A 329 -55.81 37.72 74.63
CA VAL A 329 -56.39 37.09 73.44
C VAL A 329 -55.78 37.66 72.16
N LEU A 330 -55.57 38.98 72.08
CA LEU A 330 -54.89 39.65 70.97
C LEU A 330 -53.42 39.23 70.90
N MET A 331 -52.71 39.13 72.02
CA MET A 331 -51.34 38.62 72.09
C MET A 331 -51.29 37.15 71.69
N ASN A 332 -52.29 36.34 72.04
CA ASN A 332 -52.36 34.96 71.57
C ASN A 332 -52.73 34.86 70.08
N SER A 333 -53.57 35.77 69.55
CA SER A 333 -53.85 35.83 68.11
C SER A 333 -52.64 36.32 67.34
N GLU A 334 -51.96 37.37 67.79
CA GLU A 334 -50.70 37.87 67.21
C GLU A 334 -49.57 36.82 67.35
N LYS A 335 -49.52 36.03 68.42
CA LYS A 335 -48.61 34.88 68.53
C LYS A 335 -48.96 33.77 67.57
N LEU A 336 -50.25 33.49 67.34
CA LEU A 336 -50.70 32.52 66.35
C LEU A 336 -50.47 33.02 64.92
N ASP A 337 -50.69 34.30 64.65
CA ASP A 337 -50.42 34.96 63.38
C ASP A 337 -48.92 35.04 63.13
N TYR A 338 -48.12 35.31 64.15
CA TYR A 338 -46.67 35.20 64.08
C TYR A 338 -46.23 33.75 63.81
N ASN A 339 -46.74 32.77 64.55
CA ASN A 339 -46.42 31.36 64.31
C ASN A 339 -46.88 30.92 62.91
N TYR A 340 -48.05 31.34 62.47
CA TYR A 340 -48.58 31.08 61.13
C TYR A 340 -47.71 31.74 60.06
N GLN A 341 -47.32 33.01 60.24
CA GLN A 341 -46.41 33.71 59.34
C GLN A 341 -45.02 33.06 59.32
N VAL A 342 -44.49 32.61 60.45
CA VAL A 342 -43.22 31.88 60.53
C VAL A 342 -43.34 30.52 59.82
N LEU A 343 -44.44 29.79 60.01
CA LEU A 343 -44.70 28.54 59.30
C LEU A 343 -44.91 28.78 57.80
N GLN A 344 -45.59 29.87 57.43
CA GLN A 344 -45.80 30.27 56.05
C GLN A 344 -44.48 30.68 55.40
N LYS A 345 -43.63 31.46 56.08
CA LYS A 345 -42.28 31.79 55.64
C LYS A 345 -41.42 30.55 55.49
N ARG A 346 -41.49 29.62 56.44
CA ARG A 346 -40.82 28.31 56.35
C ARG A 346 -41.36 27.47 55.19
N ASN A 347 -42.66 27.52 54.92
CA ASN A 347 -43.27 26.83 53.78
C ASN A 347 -42.86 27.48 52.45
N GLU A 348 -42.84 28.80 52.36
CA GLU A 348 -42.33 29.59 51.23
C GLU A 348 -40.85 29.25 50.99
N GLU A 349 -40.02 29.24 52.03
CA GLU A 349 -38.61 28.81 51.97
C GLU A 349 -38.48 27.35 51.53
N ASN A 350 -39.28 26.44 52.08
CA ASN A 350 -39.29 25.03 51.68
C ASN A 350 -39.70 24.85 50.22
N VAL A 351 -40.68 25.63 49.72
CA VAL A 351 -41.09 25.62 48.31
C VAL A 351 -39.95 26.14 47.43
N ILE A 352 -39.27 27.22 47.84
CA ILE A 352 -38.10 27.75 47.13
C ILE A 352 -36.98 26.70 47.09
N ILE A 353 -36.65 26.08 48.24
CA ILE A 353 -35.63 25.03 48.35
C ILE A 353 -36.00 23.83 47.47
N ASN A 354 -37.26 23.37 47.51
CA ASN A 354 -37.74 22.26 46.69
C ASN A 354 -37.65 22.60 45.19
N ASN A 355 -38.03 23.80 44.78
CA ASN A 355 -37.89 24.25 43.39
C ASN A 355 -36.42 24.41 42.96
N GLN A 356 -35.52 24.81 43.86
CA GLN A 356 -34.08 24.82 43.60
C GLN A 356 -33.53 23.39 43.47
N GLN A 357 -33.96 22.46 44.33
CA GLN A 357 -33.59 21.04 44.25
C GLN A 357 -34.11 20.41 42.96
N LYS A 358 -35.37 20.62 42.57
CA LYS A 358 -35.94 20.16 41.29
C LYS A 358 -35.13 20.68 40.09
N ARG A 359 -34.79 21.97 40.07
CA ARG A 359 -33.92 22.55 39.01
C ARG A 359 -32.52 21.95 39.00
N ARG A 360 -31.93 21.68 40.17
CA ARG A 360 -30.64 20.99 40.27
C ARG A 360 -30.73 19.56 39.73
N VAL A 361 -31.78 18.83 40.08
CA VAL A 361 -32.04 17.47 39.57
C VAL A 361 -32.22 17.49 38.06
N ALA A 362 -32.98 18.43 37.49
CA ALA A 362 -33.15 18.56 36.04
C ALA A 362 -31.81 18.81 35.31
N ARG A 363 -30.96 19.72 35.83
CA ARG A 363 -29.62 19.97 35.28
C ARG A 363 -28.72 18.74 35.32
N LEU A 364 -28.77 17.97 36.41
CA LEU A 364 -28.02 16.72 36.54
C LEU A 364 -28.52 15.66 35.55
N HIS A 365 -29.85 15.53 35.35
CA HIS A 365 -30.42 14.62 34.35
C HIS A 365 -29.99 15.00 32.93
N GLU A 366 -29.98 16.30 32.60
CA GLU A 366 -29.50 16.78 31.30
C GLU A 366 -28.00 16.51 31.10
N ALA A 367 -27.18 16.71 32.14
CA ALA A 367 -25.76 16.38 32.12
C ALA A 367 -25.53 14.86 31.90
N ILE A 368 -26.31 14.00 32.57
CA ILE A 368 -26.29 12.56 32.35
C ILE A 368 -26.72 12.22 30.91
N GLY A 369 -27.76 12.87 30.38
CA GLY A 369 -28.20 12.67 29.01
C GLY A 369 -27.15 13.10 27.96
N ARG A 370 -26.46 14.22 28.20
CA ARG A 370 -25.35 14.70 27.34
C ARG A 370 -24.16 13.74 27.38
N THR A 371 -23.73 13.31 28.56
CA THR A 371 -22.61 12.37 28.71
C THR A 371 -22.91 11.01 28.09
N ARG A 372 -24.13 10.47 28.26
CA ARG A 372 -24.56 9.23 27.60
C ARG A 372 -24.54 9.33 26.07
N ARG A 373 -25.02 10.44 25.51
CA ARG A 373 -24.95 10.69 24.05
C ARG A 373 -23.50 10.81 23.57
N GLY A 374 -22.65 11.52 24.32
CA GLY A 374 -21.21 11.63 24.04
C GLY A 374 -20.52 10.26 24.01
N LEU A 375 -20.75 9.42 25.01
CA LEU A 375 -20.21 8.05 25.07
C LEU A 375 -20.68 7.20 23.89
N LYS A 376 -21.98 7.25 23.53
CA LYS A 376 -22.51 6.52 22.37
C LYS A 376 -21.87 6.97 21.06
N ASN A 377 -21.67 8.27 20.89
CA ASN A 377 -21.00 8.82 19.71
C ASN A 377 -19.53 8.39 19.65
N LEU A 378 -18.79 8.47 20.76
CA LEU A 378 -17.40 8.01 20.84
C LEU A 378 -17.28 6.52 20.53
N TYR A 379 -18.15 5.68 21.08
CA TYR A 379 -18.17 4.24 20.80
C TYR A 379 -18.42 3.96 19.31
N ASN A 380 -19.40 4.63 18.71
CA ASN A 380 -19.71 4.45 17.29
C ASN A 380 -18.58 4.93 16.38
N THR A 381 -17.95 6.07 16.69
CA THR A 381 -16.79 6.58 15.95
C THR A 381 -15.59 5.66 16.11
N GLY A 382 -15.31 5.18 17.32
CA GLY A 382 -14.27 4.18 17.59
C GLY A 382 -14.49 2.90 16.79
N LYS A 383 -15.73 2.36 16.78
CA LYS A 383 -16.09 1.17 16.00
C LYS A 383 -15.87 1.37 14.49
N ARG A 384 -16.27 2.52 13.93
CA ARG A 384 -16.02 2.85 12.51
C ARG A 384 -14.53 2.98 12.20
N ASN A 385 -13.77 3.64 13.08
CA ASN A 385 -12.33 3.81 12.90
C ASN A 385 -11.58 2.47 12.97
N ILE A 386 -11.92 1.62 13.94
CA ILE A 386 -11.34 0.27 14.05
C ILE A 386 -11.66 -0.56 12.79
N ALA A 387 -12.90 -0.52 12.30
CA ALA A 387 -13.26 -1.24 11.08
C ALA A 387 -12.50 -0.74 9.84
N ARG A 388 -12.37 0.60 9.69
CA ARG A 388 -11.59 1.21 8.61
C ARG A 388 -10.11 0.82 8.68
N LEU A 389 -9.47 1.01 9.83
CA LEU A 389 -8.07 0.67 10.04
C LEU A 389 -7.82 -0.82 9.84
N SER A 390 -8.71 -1.70 10.31
CA SER A 390 -8.60 -3.14 10.07
C SER A 390 -8.67 -3.48 8.58
N SER A 391 -9.59 -2.87 7.83
CA SER A 391 -9.66 -3.02 6.37
C SER A 391 -8.38 -2.54 5.69
N ASP A 392 -7.84 -1.39 6.11
CA ASP A 392 -6.61 -0.84 5.52
C ASP A 392 -5.39 -1.71 5.84
N ILE A 393 -5.32 -2.28 7.06
CA ILE A 393 -4.33 -3.29 7.44
C ILE A 393 -4.43 -4.52 6.53
N TYR A 394 -5.64 -5.04 6.27
CA TYR A 394 -5.80 -6.19 5.36
C TYR A 394 -5.36 -5.87 3.93
N LYS A 395 -5.66 -4.66 3.43
CA LYS A 395 -5.20 -4.20 2.10
C LYS A 395 -3.68 -4.08 2.05
N LEU A 396 -3.05 -3.51 3.08
CA LEU A 396 -1.60 -3.37 3.15
C LEU A 396 -0.91 -4.74 3.17
N HIS A 397 -1.41 -5.70 3.96
CA HIS A 397 -0.89 -7.07 3.94
C HIS A 397 -1.03 -7.73 2.56
N ALA A 398 -2.17 -7.53 1.87
CA ALA A 398 -2.35 -8.03 0.52
C ALA A 398 -1.35 -7.40 -0.48
N ASN A 399 -1.10 -6.10 -0.37
CA ASN A 399 -0.14 -5.39 -1.20
C ASN A 399 1.30 -5.85 -0.93
N ILE A 400 1.67 -6.07 0.34
CA ILE A 400 2.99 -6.60 0.72
C ILE A 400 3.19 -7.99 0.09
N ASN A 401 2.20 -8.87 0.22
CA ASN A 401 2.31 -10.22 -0.35
C ASN A 401 2.40 -10.20 -1.89
N ASP A 402 1.63 -9.34 -2.57
CA ASP A 402 1.75 -9.15 -4.03
C ASP A 402 3.13 -8.62 -4.43
N MET A 403 3.68 -7.68 -3.67
CA MET A 403 5.04 -7.15 -3.90
C MET A 403 6.11 -8.22 -3.66
N GLU A 404 5.98 -9.04 -2.62
CA GLU A 404 6.90 -10.15 -2.34
C GLU A 404 6.86 -11.22 -3.45
N SER A 405 5.67 -11.58 -3.91
CA SER A 405 5.48 -12.49 -5.05
C SER A 405 6.12 -11.95 -6.33
N LYS A 406 5.87 -10.67 -6.65
CA LYS A 406 6.50 -10.00 -7.81
C LYS A 406 8.01 -9.92 -7.68
N ALA A 407 8.53 -9.60 -6.49
CA ALA A 407 9.95 -9.55 -6.22
C ALA A 407 10.60 -10.94 -6.37
N HIS A 408 9.95 -12.00 -5.87
CA HIS A 408 10.42 -13.37 -6.04
C HIS A 408 10.44 -13.78 -7.53
N GLN A 409 9.37 -13.51 -8.26
CA GLN A 409 9.30 -13.79 -9.70
C GLN A 409 10.35 -13.01 -10.49
N ALA A 410 10.58 -11.74 -10.14
CA ALA A 410 11.63 -10.92 -10.75
C ALA A 410 13.03 -11.49 -10.49
N ARG A 411 13.31 -11.96 -9.25
CA ARG A 411 14.58 -12.64 -8.90
C ARG A 411 14.78 -13.91 -9.73
N LEU A 412 13.74 -14.75 -9.86
CA LEU A 412 13.81 -15.97 -10.69
C LEU A 412 14.05 -15.64 -12.17
N ASN A 413 13.29 -14.69 -12.73
CA ASN A 413 13.44 -14.28 -14.12
C ASN A 413 14.84 -13.68 -14.38
N ASN A 414 15.37 -12.87 -13.46
CA ASN A 414 16.70 -12.29 -13.57
C ASN A 414 17.79 -13.37 -13.50
N ARG A 415 17.64 -14.37 -12.64
CA ARG A 415 18.55 -15.53 -12.58
C ARG A 415 18.55 -16.32 -13.89
N GLU A 416 17.37 -16.57 -14.47
CA GLU A 416 17.25 -17.26 -15.74
C GLU A 416 17.87 -16.47 -16.90
N LYS A 417 17.62 -15.16 -16.96
CA LYS A 417 18.26 -14.27 -17.95
C LYS A 417 19.79 -14.29 -17.82
N PHE A 418 20.30 -14.18 -16.59
CA PHE A 418 21.74 -14.26 -16.32
C PHE A 418 22.33 -15.58 -16.79
N ASP A 419 21.68 -16.71 -16.49
CA ASP A 419 22.15 -18.04 -16.90
C ASP A 419 22.17 -18.19 -18.43
N ARG A 420 21.15 -17.68 -19.14
CA ARG A 420 21.10 -17.69 -20.60
C ARG A 420 22.20 -16.82 -21.23
N ILE A 421 22.37 -15.59 -20.76
CA ILE A 421 23.40 -14.66 -21.28
C ILE A 421 24.79 -15.26 -21.02
N TRP A 422 25.03 -15.81 -19.83
CA TRP A 422 26.29 -16.45 -19.50
C TRP A 422 26.59 -17.62 -20.46
N GLU A 423 25.61 -18.48 -20.73
CA GLU A 423 25.78 -19.62 -21.62
C GLU A 423 26.06 -19.21 -23.07
N ILE A 424 25.39 -18.15 -23.57
CA ILE A 424 25.64 -17.59 -24.91
C ILE A 424 27.09 -17.08 -24.98
N ASN A 425 27.48 -16.22 -24.04
CA ASN A 425 28.82 -15.64 -24.03
C ASN A 425 29.91 -16.71 -23.86
N TYR A 426 29.67 -17.74 -23.03
CA TYR A 426 30.61 -18.85 -22.86
C TYR A 426 30.80 -19.66 -24.16
N LYS A 427 29.73 -19.89 -24.93
CA LYS A 427 29.82 -20.54 -26.25
C LYS A 427 30.56 -19.68 -27.26
N GLU A 428 30.26 -18.39 -27.33
CA GLU A 428 30.95 -17.45 -28.23
C GLU A 428 32.45 -17.38 -27.92
N LEU A 429 32.83 -17.31 -26.64
CA LEU A 429 34.22 -17.30 -26.21
C LEU A 429 34.96 -18.57 -26.62
N ASN A 430 34.37 -19.75 -26.40
CA ASN A 430 34.98 -21.01 -26.82
C ASN A 430 35.15 -21.08 -28.34
N LEU A 431 34.16 -20.63 -29.12
CA LEU A 431 34.28 -20.56 -30.58
C LEU A 431 35.43 -19.66 -31.02
N LEU A 432 35.63 -18.51 -30.36
CA LEU A 432 36.76 -17.62 -30.66
C LEU A 432 38.10 -18.26 -30.29
N VAL A 433 38.19 -18.92 -29.13
CA VAL A 433 39.40 -19.63 -28.70
C VAL A 433 39.74 -20.77 -29.67
N ASP A 434 38.74 -21.56 -30.10
CA ASP A 434 38.92 -22.63 -31.07
C ASP A 434 39.43 -22.10 -32.43
N ARG A 435 38.89 -20.96 -32.90
CA ARG A 435 39.38 -20.30 -34.12
C ARG A 435 40.83 -19.85 -33.98
N VAL A 436 41.19 -19.25 -32.84
CA VAL A 436 42.58 -18.84 -32.58
C VAL A 436 43.49 -20.06 -32.54
N TYR A 437 43.11 -21.13 -31.86
CA TYR A 437 43.90 -22.36 -31.84
C TYR A 437 44.03 -23.01 -33.20
N HIS A 438 42.99 -22.93 -34.04
CA HIS A 438 43.07 -23.36 -35.43
C HIS A 438 44.10 -22.53 -36.23
N ILE A 439 44.08 -21.20 -36.08
CA ILE A 439 45.06 -20.31 -36.73
C ILE A 439 46.48 -20.59 -36.20
N ASP A 440 46.64 -20.72 -34.88
CA ASP A 440 47.93 -21.02 -34.25
C ASP A 440 48.48 -22.37 -34.70
N ARG A 441 47.61 -23.37 -34.88
CA ARG A 441 47.95 -24.68 -35.44
C ARG A 441 48.47 -24.56 -36.88
N ILE A 442 47.77 -23.82 -37.74
CA ILE A 442 48.19 -23.57 -39.11
C ILE A 442 49.57 -22.89 -39.14
N ILE A 443 49.79 -21.87 -38.30
CA ILE A 443 51.07 -21.16 -38.22
C ILE A 443 52.20 -22.11 -37.78
N HIS A 444 51.97 -22.92 -36.75
CA HIS A 444 52.98 -23.86 -36.25
C HIS A 444 53.30 -24.97 -37.26
N GLU A 445 52.28 -25.59 -37.85
CA GLU A 445 52.45 -26.71 -38.78
C GLU A 445 52.97 -26.26 -40.15
N GLN A 446 52.46 -25.16 -40.72
CA GLN A 446 52.80 -24.72 -42.08
C GLN A 446 53.97 -23.74 -42.16
N GLN A 447 54.06 -22.76 -41.25
CA GLN A 447 55.07 -21.69 -41.34
C GLN A 447 56.32 -22.02 -40.53
N LEU A 448 56.15 -22.64 -39.36
CA LEU A 448 57.27 -22.98 -38.47
C LEU A 448 57.74 -24.44 -38.63
N ALA A 449 56.97 -25.30 -39.32
CA ALA A 449 57.21 -26.73 -39.48
C ALA A 449 57.44 -27.47 -38.15
N MET A 450 56.75 -27.02 -37.09
CA MET A 450 56.85 -27.56 -35.74
C MET A 450 55.53 -28.24 -35.34
N PRO A 451 55.57 -29.35 -34.58
CA PRO A 451 54.35 -30.01 -34.12
C PRO A 451 53.57 -29.10 -33.17
N TRP A 452 52.29 -28.86 -33.47
CA TRP A 452 51.44 -28.00 -32.64
C TRP A 452 51.02 -28.72 -31.35
N SER A 453 51.12 -28.02 -30.22
CA SER A 453 50.62 -28.47 -28.92
C SER A 453 49.65 -27.44 -28.34
N SER A 454 48.51 -27.92 -27.83
CA SER A 454 47.51 -27.06 -27.21
C SER A 454 48.05 -26.51 -25.88
N PRO A 455 48.16 -25.17 -25.71
CA PRO A 455 48.81 -24.59 -24.55
C PRO A 455 47.97 -24.64 -23.26
N VAL A 456 46.64 -24.75 -23.34
CA VAL A 456 45.74 -24.76 -22.16
C VAL A 456 44.57 -25.74 -22.39
N PRO A 457 44.21 -26.58 -21.40
CA PRO A 457 43.04 -27.47 -21.50
C PRO A 457 41.70 -26.69 -21.54
N PRO A 458 40.60 -27.30 -22.02
CA PRO A 458 39.30 -26.63 -22.15
C PRO A 458 38.81 -26.04 -20.83
N ILE A 459 38.55 -24.73 -20.82
CA ILE A 459 38.12 -23.98 -19.63
C ILE A 459 36.68 -24.36 -19.29
N LYS A 460 36.44 -24.86 -18.08
CA LYS A 460 35.11 -25.34 -17.64
C LYS A 460 34.16 -24.17 -17.39
N ASN A 461 32.89 -24.33 -17.77
CA ASN A 461 31.83 -23.37 -17.41
C ASN A 461 31.60 -23.36 -15.89
N ILE A 462 31.82 -22.19 -15.27
CA ILE A 462 31.60 -21.95 -13.83
C ILE A 462 30.12 -21.75 -13.46
N ASN A 463 29.27 -21.37 -14.42
CA ASN A 463 27.82 -21.23 -14.22
C ASN A 463 27.08 -22.33 -14.99
N LYS A 464 27.10 -23.56 -14.46
CA LYS A 464 26.32 -24.66 -15.03
C LYS A 464 24.85 -24.46 -14.69
N ALA A 465 24.05 -24.07 -15.69
CA ALA A 465 22.60 -24.05 -15.56
C ALA A 465 22.12 -25.47 -15.19
N LYS A 466 21.60 -25.65 -13.97
CA LYS A 466 20.92 -26.90 -13.60
C LYS A 466 19.67 -27.00 -14.49
N LYS A 467 19.63 -27.98 -15.41
CA LYS A 467 18.39 -28.33 -16.14
C LYS A 467 17.29 -28.59 -15.10
N ARG A 468 16.33 -27.67 -14.96
CA ARG A 468 15.18 -27.88 -14.09
C ARG A 468 14.36 -29.06 -14.62
N ARG A 469 14.09 -30.04 -13.76
CA ARG A 469 12.95 -30.95 -13.94
C ARG A 469 11.68 -30.10 -13.87
N ASN A 470 10.84 -30.17 -14.90
CA ASN A 470 9.52 -29.55 -14.92
C ASN A 470 8.60 -30.26 -13.90
N ASN A 471 8.76 -29.97 -12.62
CA ASN A 471 7.83 -30.43 -11.60
C ASN A 471 6.65 -29.47 -11.56
N ILE A 472 5.56 -29.87 -12.21
CA ILE A 472 4.26 -29.18 -12.24
C ILE A 472 3.71 -28.91 -10.82
N LEU A 473 4.17 -29.66 -9.81
CA LEU A 473 3.79 -29.51 -8.41
C LEU A 473 4.29 -28.20 -7.77
N GLU A 474 5.46 -27.69 -8.18
CA GLU A 474 6.04 -26.46 -7.61
C GLU A 474 5.29 -25.19 -8.09
N LYS A 475 4.58 -25.29 -9.23
CA LYS A 475 3.65 -24.23 -9.70
C LYS A 475 2.35 -24.18 -8.90
N PHE A 476 2.01 -25.24 -8.15
CA PHE A 476 0.80 -25.27 -7.32
C PHE A 476 1.04 -24.64 -5.94
N ASP A 477 2.23 -24.79 -5.37
CA ASP A 477 2.56 -24.19 -4.05
C ASP A 477 2.72 -22.67 -4.09
N MET A 478 2.96 -22.07 -5.26
CA MET A 478 2.97 -20.61 -5.44
C MET A 478 1.58 -19.96 -5.47
N ARG A 479 0.50 -20.72 -5.26
CA ARG A 479 -0.87 -20.20 -5.12
C ARG A 479 -1.28 -19.96 -3.67
N ILE A 480 -0.33 -19.85 -2.74
CA ILE A 480 -0.58 -19.36 -1.39
C ILE A 480 -0.67 -17.83 -1.44
N GLY A 481 -1.89 -17.29 -1.53
CA GLY A 481 -2.08 -15.84 -1.51
C GLY A 481 -3.43 -15.29 -1.96
N ARG A 482 -4.35 -16.12 -2.48
CA ARG A 482 -5.77 -15.73 -2.47
C ARG A 482 -6.40 -16.27 -1.20
N VAL A 483 -6.67 -15.40 -0.23
CA VAL A 483 -7.68 -15.67 0.79
C VAL A 483 -9.03 -15.69 0.07
N PRO A 484 -9.75 -16.82 -0.03
CA PRO A 484 -11.08 -16.83 -0.61
C PRO A 484 -12.01 -15.97 0.24
N LYS A 485 -12.51 -14.87 -0.34
CA LYS A 485 -13.74 -14.23 0.15
C LYS A 485 -14.87 -15.20 -0.20
N ASN A 486 -15.64 -15.61 0.82
CA ASN A 486 -16.70 -16.62 0.80
C ASN A 486 -16.21 -18.06 0.97
N ARG A 487 -15.92 -18.44 2.22
CA ARG A 487 -16.07 -19.82 2.65
C ARG A 487 -17.34 -19.91 3.51
N VAL A 488 -18.45 -20.26 2.87
CA VAL A 488 -19.56 -20.92 3.56
C VAL A 488 -19.00 -22.26 4.03
N LEU A 489 -19.07 -22.51 5.34
CA LEU A 489 -18.69 -23.78 5.94
C LEU A 489 -19.66 -24.86 5.46
N THR A 490 -19.27 -25.61 4.43
CA THR A 490 -19.83 -26.93 4.19
C THR A 490 -19.15 -27.93 5.12
N LYS A 491 -19.94 -28.45 6.05
CA LYS A 491 -19.61 -29.62 6.87
C LYS A 491 -19.41 -30.80 5.93
N SER A 492 -18.21 -31.37 5.90
CA SER A 492 -17.94 -32.82 5.81
C SER A 492 -16.45 -33.09 5.63
N ALA A 493 -15.79 -33.44 6.72
CA ALA A 493 -14.65 -34.36 6.73
C ALA A 493 -14.58 -34.97 8.14
N ALA A 494 -14.71 -36.29 8.20
CA ALA A 494 -14.92 -37.07 9.40
C ALA A 494 -13.68 -37.10 10.32
N ASN A 495 -13.96 -36.90 11.61
CA ASN A 495 -13.41 -37.59 12.78
C ASN A 495 -11.94 -38.10 12.74
N TYR A 496 -11.06 -37.34 13.40
CA TYR A 496 -10.31 -37.88 14.53
C TYR A 496 -10.18 -36.78 15.60
N LYS A 497 -11.08 -36.80 16.59
CA LYS A 497 -10.86 -36.09 17.85
C LYS A 497 -10.10 -37.06 18.75
N PRO A 498 -8.84 -36.82 19.11
CA PRO A 498 -8.22 -37.60 20.18
C PRO A 498 -9.06 -37.35 21.44
N ASP A 499 -9.65 -38.42 21.98
CA ASP A 499 -10.45 -38.38 23.21
C ASP A 499 -9.51 -38.17 24.40
N ILE A 500 -9.95 -37.45 25.42
CA ILE A 500 -9.20 -37.11 26.65
C ILE A 500 -8.69 -38.36 27.38
N LYS A 501 -9.21 -39.54 27.03
CA LYS A 501 -8.82 -40.85 27.55
C LYS A 501 -7.50 -41.41 26.99
N GLU A 502 -6.91 -40.80 25.95
CA GLU A 502 -5.63 -41.24 25.36
C GLU A 502 -4.39 -40.63 26.05
N LEU A 503 -4.55 -39.68 26.98
CA LEU A 503 -3.44 -39.14 27.78
C LEU A 503 -3.10 -40.07 28.95
N ALA A 504 -1.80 -40.20 29.26
CA ALA A 504 -1.33 -40.94 30.42
C ALA A 504 -2.08 -40.53 31.70
N PRO A 505 -2.50 -41.46 32.58
CA PRO A 505 -3.29 -41.15 33.79
C PRO A 505 -2.63 -40.09 34.70
N GLU A 506 -1.30 -40.01 34.64
CA GLU A 506 -0.45 -39.10 35.39
C GLU A 506 -0.53 -37.66 34.88
N SER A 507 -0.57 -37.46 33.55
CA SER A 507 -0.76 -36.14 32.94
C SER A 507 -2.19 -35.62 33.11
N LEU A 508 -3.21 -36.51 33.14
CA LEU A 508 -4.60 -36.14 33.44
C LEU A 508 -4.82 -35.71 34.89
N ARG A 509 -4.14 -36.35 35.86
CA ARG A 509 -4.20 -35.95 37.28
C ARG A 509 -3.55 -34.59 37.53
N LEU A 510 -2.41 -34.35 36.90
CA LEU A 510 -1.73 -33.06 36.94
C LEU A 510 -2.58 -31.97 36.28
N MET A 511 -3.12 -32.26 35.09
CA MET A 511 -3.98 -31.36 34.33
C MET A 511 -5.23 -30.94 35.11
N ARG A 512 -5.94 -31.89 35.74
CA ARG A 512 -7.14 -31.57 36.54
C ARG A 512 -6.84 -30.64 37.73
N ASN A 513 -5.67 -30.77 38.34
CA ASN A 513 -5.26 -29.93 39.47
C ASN A 513 -4.80 -28.53 39.02
N LEU A 514 -4.03 -28.45 37.94
CA LEU A 514 -3.63 -27.17 37.34
C LEU A 514 -4.86 -26.37 36.89
N ILE A 515 -5.82 -27.03 36.24
CA ILE A 515 -7.06 -26.43 35.77
C ILE A 515 -7.92 -25.92 36.94
N ARG A 516 -8.03 -26.68 38.04
CA ARG A 516 -8.75 -26.23 39.25
C ARG A 516 -8.06 -25.02 39.88
N LYS A 517 -6.73 -24.99 39.97
CA LYS A 517 -5.98 -23.85 40.52
C LYS A 517 -6.01 -22.62 39.61
N LEU A 518 -6.03 -22.81 38.30
CA LEU A 518 -6.27 -21.74 37.32
C LEU A 518 -7.69 -21.16 37.49
N SER A 519 -8.70 -22.01 37.73
CA SER A 519 -10.08 -21.57 38.01
C SER A 519 -10.20 -20.74 39.30
N ASP A 520 -9.44 -21.09 40.34
CA ASP A 520 -9.48 -20.39 41.64
C ASP A 520 -8.73 -19.04 41.64
N ARG A 521 -7.72 -18.88 40.78
CA ARG A 521 -6.83 -17.70 40.77
C ARG A 521 -6.92 -16.85 39.51
N GLY A 522 -7.49 -17.39 38.44
CA GLY A 522 -7.76 -16.70 37.17
C GLY A 522 -9.05 -15.88 37.16
N GLY A 523 -9.65 -15.61 38.32
CA GLY A 523 -10.89 -14.81 38.43
C GLY A 523 -10.78 -13.41 37.83
N PHE A 524 -9.57 -12.85 37.72
CA PHE A 524 -9.33 -11.56 37.03
C PHE A 524 -9.58 -11.61 35.52
N LEU A 525 -9.59 -12.79 34.90
CA LEU A 525 -9.90 -12.99 33.48
C LEU A 525 -11.40 -13.16 33.22
N ILE A 526 -12.22 -13.14 34.26
CA ILE A 526 -13.65 -13.44 34.21
C ILE A 526 -14.43 -12.14 34.48
N GLU A 527 -15.44 -11.85 33.66
CA GLU A 527 -16.27 -10.66 33.85
C GLU A 527 -17.02 -10.69 35.19
N GLU A 528 -16.99 -9.59 35.94
CA GLU A 528 -17.62 -9.47 37.27
C GLU A 528 -19.14 -9.73 37.24
N ARG A 529 -19.78 -9.43 36.10
CA ARG A 529 -21.19 -9.74 35.86
C ARG A 529 -21.46 -11.24 35.78
N LEU A 530 -20.52 -12.00 35.21
CA LEU A 530 -20.64 -13.46 35.09
C LEU A 530 -20.47 -14.14 36.45
N LEU A 531 -19.59 -13.63 37.33
CA LEU A 531 -19.44 -14.13 38.70
C LEU A 531 -20.75 -14.01 39.51
N LYS A 532 -21.48 -12.89 39.36
CA LYS A 532 -22.80 -12.69 39.99
C LYS A 532 -23.88 -13.62 39.45
N ILE A 533 -23.80 -13.99 38.16
CA ILE A 533 -24.75 -14.92 37.53
C ILE A 533 -24.46 -16.37 37.97
N LEU A 534 -23.20 -16.68 38.28
CA LEU A 534 -22.75 -18.02 38.66
C LEU A 534 -22.95 -18.34 40.14
N GLU A 535 -23.23 -17.35 41.00
CA GLU A 535 -23.43 -17.49 42.46
C GLU A 535 -24.39 -18.63 42.90
N PRO A 536 -25.57 -18.84 42.26
CA PRO A 536 -26.53 -19.87 42.67
C PRO A 536 -26.19 -21.30 42.20
N TYR A 537 -25.12 -21.50 41.40
CA TYR A 537 -24.76 -22.81 40.86
C TYR A 537 -23.78 -23.59 41.76
N SER A 538 -23.65 -24.90 41.51
CA SER A 538 -22.70 -25.76 42.22
C SER A 538 -21.25 -25.33 41.97
N GLU A 539 -20.33 -25.59 42.91
CA GLU A 539 -18.91 -25.24 42.73
C GLU A 539 -18.25 -25.96 41.55
N GLU A 540 -18.77 -27.13 41.16
CA GLU A 540 -18.28 -27.89 40.00
C GLU A 540 -18.70 -27.21 38.68
N ASP A 541 -19.97 -26.77 38.59
CA ASP A 541 -20.49 -26.05 37.43
C ASP A 541 -19.84 -24.66 37.31
N LYS A 542 -19.65 -23.98 38.44
CA LYS A 542 -18.87 -22.74 38.51
C LYS A 542 -17.45 -22.95 38.02
N CYS A 543 -16.80 -24.04 38.43
CA CYS A 543 -15.43 -24.33 38.02
C CYS A 543 -15.32 -24.51 36.50
N LEU A 544 -16.23 -25.29 35.89
CA LEU A 544 -16.26 -25.54 34.45
C LEU A 544 -16.46 -24.25 33.65
N VAL A 545 -17.44 -23.42 34.02
CA VAL A 545 -17.69 -22.15 33.32
C VAL A 545 -16.53 -21.18 33.51
N ARG A 546 -15.93 -21.14 34.70
CA ARG A 546 -14.72 -20.34 34.95
C ARG A 546 -13.56 -20.78 34.05
N ILE A 547 -13.32 -22.08 33.92
CA ILE A 547 -12.25 -22.63 33.09
C ILE A 547 -12.49 -22.33 31.62
N ASP A 548 -13.72 -22.50 31.13
CA ASP A 548 -14.05 -22.23 29.73
C ASP A 548 -13.82 -20.75 29.38
N ASN A 549 -14.19 -19.83 30.27
CA ASN A 549 -13.91 -18.41 30.09
C ASN A 549 -12.41 -18.09 30.17
N ILE A 550 -11.67 -18.73 31.08
CA ILE A 550 -10.21 -18.58 31.17
C ILE A 550 -9.52 -19.13 29.91
N PHE A 551 -9.96 -20.28 29.38
CA PHE A 551 -9.43 -20.85 28.15
C PHE A 551 -9.79 -20.02 26.93
N ALA A 552 -11.00 -19.45 26.87
CA ALA A 552 -11.39 -18.49 25.85
C ALA A 552 -10.52 -17.22 25.90
N ALA A 553 -10.26 -16.69 27.11
CA ALA A 553 -9.40 -15.53 27.33
C ALA A 553 -7.93 -15.81 26.94
N LEU A 554 -7.41 -16.99 27.28
CA LEU A 554 -6.06 -17.45 26.94
C LEU A 554 -5.97 -18.05 25.52
N ARG A 555 -7.08 -18.15 24.80
CA ARG A 555 -7.23 -18.75 23.46
C ARG A 555 -6.72 -20.19 23.33
N ILE A 556 -6.85 -20.98 24.40
CA ILE A 556 -6.55 -22.41 24.42
C ILE A 556 -7.73 -23.14 23.78
N ARG A 557 -7.55 -23.67 22.56
CA ARG A 557 -8.64 -24.31 21.78
C ARG A 557 -8.40 -25.78 21.50
N HIS A 558 -7.16 -26.23 21.60
CA HIS A 558 -6.76 -27.59 21.27
C HIS A 558 -6.06 -28.28 22.46
N LEU A 559 -6.16 -29.61 22.51
CA LEU A 559 -5.47 -30.44 23.51
C LEU A 559 -3.95 -30.21 23.52
N ARG A 560 -3.35 -29.93 22.36
CA ARG A 560 -1.94 -29.58 22.20
C ARG A 560 -1.56 -28.29 22.95
N ASP A 561 -2.45 -27.30 22.99
CA ASP A 561 -2.22 -26.04 23.71
C ASP A 561 -2.24 -26.29 25.23
N VAL A 562 -3.01 -27.28 25.68
CA VAL A 562 -3.09 -27.73 27.08
C VAL A 562 -1.85 -28.54 27.46
N GLU A 563 -1.29 -29.33 26.55
CA GLU A 563 0.00 -30.02 26.74
C GLU A 563 1.15 -29.00 26.86
N GLU A 564 1.21 -28.00 25.97
CA GLU A 564 2.19 -26.92 26.04
C GLU A 564 2.03 -26.07 27.32
N LEU A 565 0.78 -25.83 27.75
CA LEU A 565 0.50 -25.20 29.04
C LEU A 565 1.05 -26.05 30.19
N THR A 566 0.87 -27.37 30.15
CA THR A 566 1.38 -28.26 31.19
C THR A 566 2.90 -28.22 31.22
N GLU A 567 3.58 -28.28 30.06
CA GLU A 567 5.04 -28.18 29.96
C GLU A 567 5.61 -26.86 30.52
N VAL A 568 4.94 -25.73 30.27
CA VAL A 568 5.38 -24.42 30.80
C VAL A 568 5.24 -24.35 32.32
N PHE A 569 4.26 -25.07 32.89
CA PHE A 569 3.98 -25.02 34.33
C PHE A 569 4.79 -26.04 35.14
N MET A 570 5.27 -27.12 34.51
CA MET A 570 6.06 -28.18 35.16
C MET A 570 7.23 -27.68 36.03
N PRO A 571 8.09 -26.73 35.57
CA PRO A 571 9.23 -26.25 36.36
C PRO A 571 8.85 -25.48 37.63
N TYR A 572 7.60 -25.02 37.71
CA TYR A 572 7.07 -24.21 38.81
C TYR A 572 6.28 -25.05 39.83
N THR A 573 6.18 -26.36 39.61
CA THR A 573 5.45 -27.28 40.49
C THR A 573 6.39 -28.10 41.38
N TYR A 574 5.96 -28.42 42.60
CA TYR A 574 6.65 -29.30 43.55
C TYR A 574 5.68 -30.32 44.16
N CYS A 575 6.20 -31.46 44.62
CA CYS A 575 5.40 -32.46 45.29
C CYS A 575 5.48 -32.26 46.82
N PRO A 576 4.38 -31.96 47.54
CA PRO A 576 4.46 -31.74 48.98
C PRO A 576 4.76 -33.00 49.80
N THR A 577 4.54 -34.19 49.23
CA THR A 577 4.87 -35.47 49.87
C THR A 577 6.36 -35.81 49.77
N CYS A 578 6.99 -35.53 48.62
CA CYS A 578 8.42 -35.77 48.40
C CYS A 578 9.29 -34.58 48.82
N GLN A 579 8.69 -33.39 48.91
CA GLN A 579 9.35 -32.13 49.24
C GLN A 579 8.44 -31.28 50.16
N PRO A 580 8.29 -31.67 51.44
CA PRO A 580 7.37 -31.02 52.38
C PRO A 580 7.78 -29.58 52.75
N GLN A 581 9.02 -29.20 52.47
CA GLN A 581 9.56 -27.86 52.71
C GLN A 581 9.27 -26.88 51.55
N GLY A 582 8.56 -27.32 50.50
CA GLY A 582 8.30 -26.51 49.30
C GLY A 582 9.53 -26.36 48.40
N LEU A 583 9.41 -25.54 47.36
CA LEU A 583 10.55 -25.13 46.54
C LEU A 583 11.51 -24.31 47.42
N SER A 584 12.81 -24.64 47.40
CA SER A 584 13.77 -23.83 48.16
C SER A 584 13.81 -22.40 47.62
N PRO A 585 14.01 -21.36 48.46
CA PRO A 585 14.11 -19.98 47.99
C PRO A 585 15.16 -19.78 46.88
N ARG A 586 16.23 -20.58 46.88
CA ARG A 586 17.24 -20.63 45.80
C ARG A 586 16.67 -21.20 44.49
N LYS A 587 15.88 -22.27 44.54
CA LYS A 587 15.23 -22.86 43.36
C LYS A 587 14.14 -21.92 42.82
N CYS A 588 13.36 -21.27 43.68
CA CYS A 588 12.41 -20.24 43.28
C CYS A 588 13.12 -19.07 42.58
N ALA A 589 14.22 -18.56 43.14
CA ALA A 589 15.01 -17.49 42.52
C ALA A 589 15.63 -17.93 41.18
N GLU A 590 16.15 -19.16 41.08
CA GLU A 590 16.70 -19.71 39.83
C GLU A 590 15.64 -19.74 38.72
N VAL A 591 14.43 -20.23 39.02
CA VAL A 591 13.35 -20.33 38.03
C VAL A 591 12.77 -18.95 37.69
N PHE A 592 12.68 -18.02 38.65
CA PHE A 592 12.19 -16.66 38.42
C PHE A 592 13.18 -15.76 37.66
N MET A 593 14.49 -15.99 37.80
CA MET A 593 15.55 -15.18 37.18
C MET A 593 16.09 -15.76 35.87
N LYS A 594 15.77 -17.01 35.51
CA LYS A 594 16.28 -17.64 34.28
C LYS A 594 15.91 -16.91 32.98
N ASP A 595 14.79 -16.19 33.00
CA ASP A 595 14.20 -15.57 31.80
C ASP A 595 14.32 -14.02 31.74
N GLN A 596 14.94 -13.37 32.75
CA GLN A 596 15.28 -11.94 32.66
C GLN A 596 16.59 -11.75 31.88
N LYS A 597 16.51 -11.52 30.56
CA LYS A 597 17.65 -11.01 29.80
C LYS A 597 18.04 -9.61 30.33
N PRO A 598 19.34 -9.31 30.54
CA PRO A 598 19.78 -7.98 30.96
C PRO A 598 19.52 -6.99 29.83
N ASN A 599 18.69 -6.00 30.10
CA ASN A 599 18.37 -4.94 29.15
C ASN A 599 19.60 -4.04 28.99
N ARG A 600 20.29 -4.12 27.85
CA ARG A 600 21.39 -3.20 27.49
C ARG A 600 20.79 -1.83 27.19
N LEU A 601 20.90 -0.92 28.14
CA LEU A 601 20.88 0.52 27.89
C LEU A 601 22.29 1.05 28.17
N GLN A 602 22.97 1.43 27.10
CA GLN A 602 24.30 2.03 27.12
C GLN A 602 24.16 3.52 26.79
N GLY A 603 24.77 4.36 27.63
CA GLY A 603 24.94 5.81 27.42
C GLY A 603 24.22 6.65 28.48
N ILE A 604 24.80 7.63 29.17
CA ILE A 604 25.97 8.48 28.92
C ILE A 604 26.42 9.11 30.26
N THR A 605 27.74 9.33 30.39
CA THR A 605 28.50 10.28 31.26
C THR A 605 28.63 10.10 32.77
N GLY A 606 29.89 10.22 33.21
CA GLY A 606 30.27 11.09 34.33
C GLY A 606 30.76 10.36 35.57
N GLY A 607 32.08 10.19 35.70
CA GLY A 607 32.70 9.50 36.83
C GLY A 607 32.73 10.31 38.12
N GLN A 608 33.00 9.62 39.22
CA GLN A 608 34.05 9.98 40.17
C GLN A 608 34.32 8.82 41.13
N GLN A 609 35.59 8.77 41.54
CA GLN A 609 36.29 7.73 42.28
C GLN A 609 35.91 7.67 43.76
N HIS A 610 36.33 6.54 44.36
CA HIS A 610 36.74 6.26 45.75
C HIS A 610 35.97 5.04 46.29
N GLN A 611 36.56 4.05 46.95
CA GLN A 611 37.95 3.63 47.20
C GLN A 611 37.83 2.31 47.98
N LYS A 612 38.85 1.43 47.86
CA LYS A 612 39.25 0.39 48.83
C LYS A 612 38.34 -0.84 48.99
N GLU A 613 38.82 -2.06 49.22
CA GLU A 613 40.15 -2.69 49.30
C GLU A 613 39.90 -4.21 49.43
N HIS A 614 40.89 -5.03 49.04
CA HIS A 614 41.17 -6.42 49.44
C HIS A 614 40.05 -7.47 49.28
N GLY A 615 40.19 -8.57 48.51
CA GLY A 615 41.36 -9.40 48.25
C GLY A 615 41.11 -10.77 48.88
N SER A 616 40.77 -11.79 48.08
CA SER A 616 41.10 -13.19 48.36
C SER A 616 40.67 -14.09 47.19
N THR A 617 41.67 -14.70 46.59
CA THR A 617 41.72 -15.99 45.91
C THR A 617 40.55 -16.95 46.17
N GLY A 618 40.07 -17.58 45.11
CA GLY A 618 39.15 -18.71 45.16
C GLY A 618 38.83 -19.22 43.76
N GLU A 619 39.61 -20.20 43.32
CA GLU A 619 39.39 -21.04 42.14
C GLU A 619 37.98 -21.65 42.05
N PRO A 620 37.57 -22.11 40.85
CA PRO A 620 36.20 -22.53 40.56
C PRO A 620 35.90 -23.88 41.21
N ILE A 621 35.03 -23.90 42.21
CA ILE A 621 34.45 -25.14 42.73
C ILE A 621 33.20 -25.48 41.89
N LEU A 622 33.47 -26.27 40.87
CA LEU A 622 32.59 -27.30 40.36
C LEU A 622 32.02 -28.13 41.52
N THR A 623 30.76 -28.53 41.42
CA THR A 623 30.34 -29.95 41.33
C THR A 623 28.81 -29.99 41.30
N LYS A 624 28.24 -30.42 40.17
CA LYS A 624 27.68 -31.78 40.07
C LYS A 624 26.90 -32.18 41.33
N SER A 625 25.61 -31.86 41.32
CA SER A 625 24.62 -32.87 41.68
C SER A 625 23.52 -32.83 40.64
N GLU A 626 23.75 -33.59 39.57
CA GLU A 626 22.67 -34.28 38.88
C GLU A 626 22.04 -35.26 39.87
N GLU A 627 21.20 -34.74 40.77
CA GLU A 627 20.09 -35.54 41.26
C GLU A 627 18.91 -35.10 40.42
N ALA A 628 18.73 -35.82 39.31
CA ALA A 628 17.46 -35.89 38.62
C ALA A 628 16.38 -36.03 39.70
N ALA A 629 15.63 -34.95 39.95
CA ALA A 629 14.46 -34.99 40.80
C ALA A 629 13.60 -36.14 40.27
N LYS A 630 13.57 -37.25 41.01
CA LYS A 630 12.81 -38.44 40.67
C LYS A 630 11.42 -37.97 40.30
N ARG A 631 11.06 -38.12 39.01
CA ARG A 631 9.72 -37.81 38.54
C ARG A 631 8.76 -38.60 39.41
N CYS A 632 7.98 -37.87 40.19
CA CYS A 632 7.09 -38.46 41.16
C CYS A 632 5.77 -38.79 40.47
N HIS A 633 5.75 -39.93 39.76
CA HIS A 633 4.64 -40.32 38.89
C HIS A 633 3.31 -40.57 39.65
N ASN A 634 3.34 -40.75 40.98
CA ASN A 634 2.16 -41.10 41.79
C ASN A 634 1.70 -40.06 42.82
N HIS A 635 2.36 -38.90 42.96
CA HIS A 635 1.98 -37.91 43.98
C HIS A 635 1.52 -36.57 43.38
N TYR A 636 0.72 -35.84 44.15
CA TYR A 636 0.12 -34.57 43.74
C TYR A 636 1.19 -33.47 43.66
N LEU A 637 1.14 -32.69 42.59
CA LEU A 637 1.99 -31.53 42.37
C LEU A 637 1.23 -30.26 42.78
N VAL A 638 1.89 -29.40 43.55
CA VAL A 638 1.39 -28.11 44.03
C VAL A 638 2.31 -27.02 43.54
N MET A 639 1.75 -25.84 43.28
CA MET A 639 2.46 -24.65 42.85
C MET A 639 2.24 -23.54 43.86
N GLU A 640 3.27 -22.75 44.14
CA GLU A 640 3.11 -21.54 44.94
C GLU A 640 2.26 -20.49 44.20
N PRO A 641 1.31 -19.82 44.88
CA PRO A 641 0.41 -18.86 44.23
C PRO A 641 1.11 -17.75 43.42
N ALA A 642 2.28 -17.30 43.86
CA ALA A 642 3.05 -16.25 43.18
C ALA A 642 3.66 -16.72 41.84
N LEU A 643 3.96 -18.01 41.69
CA LEU A 643 4.59 -18.58 40.49
C LEU A 643 3.55 -18.89 39.40
N CYS A 644 2.28 -19.08 39.77
CA CYS A 644 1.19 -19.35 38.83
C CYS A 644 0.97 -18.20 37.85
N LEU A 645 1.00 -16.95 38.34
CA LEU A 645 0.84 -15.77 37.48
C LEU A 645 2.04 -15.56 36.56
N HIS A 646 3.26 -15.85 37.04
CA HIS A 646 4.47 -15.76 36.24
C HIS A 646 4.48 -16.79 35.10
N ALA A 647 4.14 -18.05 35.41
CA ALA A 647 4.00 -19.11 34.42
C ALA A 647 2.89 -18.81 33.39
N MET A 648 1.75 -18.24 33.84
CA MET A 648 0.70 -17.75 32.94
C MET A 648 1.21 -16.65 32.01
N ASN A 649 1.94 -15.66 32.52
CA ASN A 649 2.47 -14.55 31.71
C ASN A 649 3.52 -15.01 30.68
N LEU A 650 4.34 -15.99 31.05
CA LEU A 650 5.27 -16.64 30.12
C LEU A 650 4.55 -17.41 29.02
N PHE A 651 3.50 -18.15 29.37
CA PHE A 651 2.68 -18.87 28.39
C PHE A 651 2.00 -17.89 27.42
N THR A 652 1.38 -16.82 27.92
CA THR A 652 0.75 -15.80 27.07
C THR A 652 1.78 -15.07 26.21
N SER A 653 2.96 -14.78 26.73
CA SER A 653 4.04 -14.14 25.96
C SER A 653 4.57 -15.05 24.85
N LYS A 654 4.73 -16.36 25.12
CA LYS A 654 5.14 -17.34 24.10
C LYS A 654 4.07 -17.51 23.03
N MET A 655 2.80 -17.61 23.41
CA MET A 655 1.67 -17.67 22.47
C MET A 655 1.60 -16.39 21.63
N HIS A 656 1.74 -15.23 22.26
CA HIS A 656 1.73 -13.95 21.57
C HIS A 656 2.92 -13.79 20.61
N LYS A 657 4.11 -14.31 20.95
CA LYS A 657 5.24 -14.37 20.00
C LYS A 657 4.95 -15.27 18.82
N LYS A 658 4.48 -16.50 19.03
CA LYS A 658 4.11 -17.42 17.94
C LYS A 658 3.02 -16.86 17.01
N MET A 659 2.15 -15.99 17.53
CA MET A 659 1.06 -15.39 16.76
C MET A 659 1.48 -14.21 15.88
N TYR A 660 2.48 -13.42 16.29
CA TYR A 660 2.86 -12.17 15.61
C TYR A 660 4.24 -12.23 14.96
N GLU A 661 5.13 -13.09 15.46
CA GLU A 661 6.38 -13.50 14.80
C GLU A 661 6.12 -14.76 13.97
N HIS A 662 5.16 -14.71 13.05
CA HIS A 662 5.17 -15.64 11.93
C HIS A 662 6.26 -15.12 10.98
N GLU A 663 7.54 -15.30 11.32
CA GLU A 663 8.59 -15.17 10.31
C GLU A 663 8.25 -16.14 9.18
N PRO A 664 7.97 -15.66 7.96
CA PRO A 664 7.89 -16.52 6.82
C PRO A 664 9.29 -17.09 6.62
N GLY A 665 9.46 -18.35 7.02
CA GLY A 665 10.54 -19.25 6.66
C GLY A 665 11.91 -18.63 6.40
N SER A 666 12.87 -18.99 7.25
CA SER A 666 14.34 -18.87 7.12
C SER A 666 14.97 -19.29 5.75
N ILE A 667 14.17 -19.54 4.71
CA ILE A 667 14.57 -19.92 3.35
C ILE A 667 14.54 -18.71 2.38
N LEU A 668 13.88 -17.59 2.72
CA LEU A 668 13.73 -16.43 1.81
C LEU A 668 14.92 -15.43 1.78
N ASN A 669 15.90 -15.59 2.67
CA ASN A 669 17.04 -14.67 2.79
C ASN A 669 18.22 -14.96 1.87
N ALA A 670 18.07 -15.82 0.87
CA ALA A 670 19.01 -15.84 -0.26
C ALA A 670 18.73 -14.66 -1.18
N VAL A 671 19.14 -13.45 -0.75
CA VAL A 671 19.05 -12.21 -1.54
C VAL A 671 19.86 -12.35 -2.86
N ASN A 672 20.88 -13.19 -2.86
CA ASN A 672 21.68 -13.52 -4.03
C ASN A 672 21.42 -14.97 -4.47
N LEU A 673 20.72 -15.13 -5.60
CA LEU A 673 20.55 -16.41 -6.29
C LEU A 673 21.81 -16.82 -7.08
N ILE A 674 22.78 -15.91 -7.22
CA ILE A 674 24.04 -16.15 -7.92
C ILE A 674 25.02 -16.73 -6.90
N GLN A 675 25.28 -18.03 -7.01
CA GLN A 675 26.22 -18.76 -6.14
C GLN A 675 27.67 -18.71 -6.66
N ILE A 676 28.04 -17.65 -7.39
CA ILE A 676 29.37 -17.47 -7.98
C ILE A 676 30.03 -16.30 -7.27
N THR A 677 31.22 -16.54 -6.73
CA THR A 677 32.01 -15.49 -6.07
C THR A 677 32.79 -14.67 -7.10
N ASP A 678 33.05 -13.40 -6.76
CA ASP A 678 33.84 -12.50 -7.61
C ASP A 678 35.28 -13.04 -7.83
N ALA A 679 35.81 -13.79 -6.88
CA ALA A 679 37.09 -14.49 -7.01
C ALA A 679 37.07 -15.58 -8.09
N GLU A 680 35.99 -16.36 -8.18
CA GLU A 680 35.80 -17.39 -9.21
C GLU A 680 35.65 -16.78 -10.60
N ILE A 681 34.93 -15.66 -10.72
CA ILE A 681 34.79 -14.92 -11.98
C ILE A 681 36.16 -14.40 -12.44
N ARG A 682 36.92 -13.77 -11.55
CA ARG A 682 38.28 -13.28 -11.87
C ARG A 682 39.22 -14.41 -12.29
N ASN A 683 39.15 -15.56 -11.62
CA ASN A 683 39.97 -16.71 -11.99
C ASN A 683 39.57 -17.27 -13.37
N PHE A 684 38.27 -17.39 -13.64
CA PHE A 684 37.76 -17.81 -14.94
C PHE A 684 38.29 -16.94 -16.09
N TRP A 685 38.21 -15.61 -15.97
CA TRP A 685 38.75 -14.71 -17.00
C TRP A 685 40.28 -14.78 -17.14
N ARG A 686 41.01 -14.98 -16.03
CA ARG A 686 42.47 -15.18 -16.08
C ARG A 686 42.86 -16.44 -16.86
N GLN A 687 42.07 -17.51 -16.80
CA GLN A 687 42.32 -18.72 -17.58
C GLN A 687 42.23 -18.46 -19.09
N PHE A 688 41.27 -17.64 -19.55
CA PHE A 688 41.19 -17.23 -20.95
C PHE A 688 42.37 -16.36 -21.38
N SER A 689 42.86 -15.47 -20.51
CA SER A 689 44.08 -14.70 -20.79
C SER A 689 45.32 -15.59 -20.93
N ALA A 690 45.37 -16.72 -20.23
CA ALA A 690 46.47 -17.67 -20.32
C ALA A 690 46.49 -18.46 -21.64
N CYS A 691 45.37 -18.52 -22.38
CA CYS A 691 45.32 -19.08 -23.73
C CYS A 691 46.17 -18.29 -24.73
N PHE A 692 46.54 -17.03 -24.40
CA PHE A 692 47.36 -16.14 -25.22
C PHE A 692 48.65 -15.71 -24.50
N PRO A 693 49.66 -16.60 -24.37
CA PRO A 693 50.92 -16.24 -23.74
C PRO A 693 51.61 -15.10 -24.49
N ALA A 694 52.18 -14.15 -23.74
CA ALA A 694 52.91 -13.01 -24.34
C ALA A 694 54.05 -13.46 -25.27
N SER A 695 54.66 -14.62 -25.00
CA SER A 695 55.66 -15.24 -25.87
C SER A 695 55.11 -15.61 -27.25
N LYS A 696 53.91 -16.19 -27.33
CA LYS A 696 53.25 -16.52 -28.60
C LYS A 696 52.83 -15.27 -29.37
N CYS A 697 52.27 -14.27 -28.69
CA CYS A 697 51.92 -13.00 -29.34
C CYS A 697 53.16 -12.28 -29.91
N LYS A 698 54.31 -12.35 -29.22
CA LYS A 698 55.57 -11.82 -29.73
C LYS A 698 56.05 -12.60 -30.95
N LEU A 699 55.97 -13.94 -30.90
CA LEU A 699 56.31 -14.81 -32.03
C LEU A 699 55.48 -14.46 -33.27
N TRP A 700 54.16 -14.31 -33.14
CA TRP A 700 53.28 -13.97 -34.27
C TRP A 700 53.64 -12.60 -34.88
N LYS A 701 53.90 -11.57 -34.05
CA LYS A 701 54.32 -10.25 -34.53
C LYS A 701 55.67 -10.29 -35.25
N THR A 702 56.64 -11.04 -34.73
CA THR A 702 57.94 -11.20 -35.38
C THR A 702 57.82 -11.96 -36.70
N LEU A 703 56.99 -13.01 -36.75
CA LEU A 703 56.72 -13.76 -37.96
C LEU A 703 56.03 -12.90 -39.02
N GLU A 704 55.02 -12.11 -38.64
CA GLU A 704 54.34 -11.16 -39.52
C GLU A 704 55.33 -10.16 -40.13
N HIS A 705 56.19 -9.56 -39.31
CA HIS A 705 57.21 -8.62 -39.79
C HIS A 705 58.21 -9.30 -40.75
N GLY A 706 58.67 -10.51 -40.40
CA GLY A 706 59.59 -11.28 -41.24
C GLY A 706 58.97 -11.69 -42.58
N LEU A 707 57.72 -12.14 -42.59
CA LEU A 707 57.00 -12.51 -43.81
C LEU A 707 56.72 -11.29 -44.69
N ASN A 708 56.34 -10.15 -44.13
CA ASN A 708 56.15 -8.92 -44.89
C ASN A 708 57.44 -8.49 -45.59
N HIS A 709 58.59 -8.53 -44.89
CA HIS A 709 59.87 -8.23 -45.51
C HIS A 709 60.27 -9.27 -46.57
N TYR A 710 60.01 -10.56 -46.32
CA TYR A 710 60.29 -11.61 -47.31
C TYR A 710 59.46 -11.44 -48.59
N VAL A 711 58.20 -11.01 -48.48
CA VAL A 711 57.36 -10.68 -49.64
C VAL A 711 57.96 -9.52 -50.45
N GLU A 712 58.53 -8.51 -49.81
CA GLU A 712 59.24 -7.43 -50.51
C GLU A 712 60.45 -7.97 -51.27
N VAL A 713 61.27 -8.83 -50.64
CA VAL A 713 62.42 -9.47 -51.30
C VAL A 713 61.97 -10.32 -52.50
N LEU A 714 60.87 -11.06 -52.38
CA LEU A 714 60.32 -11.84 -53.50
C LEU A 714 59.87 -10.95 -54.66
N LYS A 715 59.23 -9.80 -54.38
CA LYS A 715 58.87 -8.82 -55.42
C LYS A 715 60.11 -8.29 -56.13
N MET A 716 61.16 -7.95 -55.39
CA MET A 716 62.44 -7.52 -55.96
C MET A 716 63.08 -8.62 -56.81
N ARG A 717 63.04 -9.87 -56.34
CA ARG A 717 63.56 -11.02 -57.10
C ARG A 717 62.83 -11.21 -58.43
N VAL A 718 61.50 -11.12 -58.45
CA VAL A 718 60.72 -11.22 -59.69
C VAL A 718 61.11 -10.11 -60.67
N GLN A 719 61.36 -8.90 -60.18
CA GLN A 719 61.85 -7.79 -61.01
C GLN A 719 63.24 -8.09 -61.59
N TYR A 720 64.18 -8.57 -60.76
CA TYR A 720 65.51 -8.94 -61.23
C TYR A 720 65.50 -10.14 -62.19
N ASP A 721 64.65 -11.14 -61.98
CA ASP A 721 64.52 -12.27 -62.90
C ASP A 721 64.02 -11.79 -64.27
N ALA A 722 63.06 -10.85 -64.32
CA ALA A 722 62.62 -10.21 -65.56
C ALA A 722 63.74 -9.43 -66.24
N GLU A 723 64.54 -8.69 -65.47
CA GLU A 723 65.71 -7.94 -65.96
C GLU A 723 66.80 -8.88 -66.51
N VAL A 724 67.08 -9.99 -65.82
CA VAL A 724 68.04 -11.01 -66.28
C VAL A 724 67.58 -11.66 -67.58
N VAL A 725 66.29 -11.99 -67.72
CA VAL A 725 65.74 -12.52 -68.97
C VAL A 725 65.87 -11.50 -70.10
N PHE A 726 65.57 -10.23 -69.83
CA PHE A 726 65.75 -9.14 -70.79
C PHE A 726 67.22 -8.99 -71.24
N LEU A 727 68.16 -8.94 -70.29
CA LEU A 727 69.60 -8.83 -70.57
C LEU A 727 70.16 -10.06 -71.30
N ARG A 728 69.65 -11.26 -71.02
CA ARG A 728 70.01 -12.48 -71.78
C ARG A 728 69.59 -12.38 -73.23
N ARG A 729 68.36 -11.92 -73.48
CA ARG A 729 67.84 -11.71 -74.84
C ARG A 729 68.65 -10.68 -75.62
N GLN A 730 68.99 -9.54 -74.98
CA GLN A 730 69.86 -8.53 -75.60
C GLN A 730 71.27 -9.06 -75.89
N ASN A 731 71.87 -9.83 -74.99
CA ASN A 731 73.18 -10.45 -75.24
C ASN A 731 73.14 -11.44 -76.39
N GLU A 732 72.06 -12.21 -76.54
CA GLU A 732 71.88 -13.14 -77.64
C GLU A 732 71.74 -12.41 -78.98
N GLU A 733 70.96 -11.33 -79.02
CA GLU A 733 70.85 -10.44 -80.19
C GLU A 733 72.21 -9.78 -80.55
N LEU A 734 72.97 -9.32 -79.56
CA LEU A 734 74.30 -8.75 -79.77
C LEU A 734 75.31 -9.79 -80.29
N ARG A 735 75.28 -11.02 -79.77
CA ARG A 735 76.10 -12.13 -80.29
C ARG A 735 75.75 -12.43 -81.75
N HIS A 736 74.46 -12.49 -82.10
CA HIS A 736 74.03 -12.65 -83.48
C HIS A 736 74.46 -11.49 -84.38
N LEU A 737 74.45 -10.24 -83.88
CA LEU A 737 74.94 -9.08 -84.61
C LEU A 737 76.46 -9.17 -84.86
N LEU A 738 77.24 -9.48 -83.83
CA LEU A 738 78.70 -9.66 -83.92
C LEU A 738 79.08 -10.74 -84.94
N GLN A 739 78.36 -11.85 -84.96
CA GLN A 739 78.56 -12.95 -85.90
C GLN A 739 78.32 -12.54 -87.37
N LYS A 740 77.51 -11.51 -87.62
CA LYS A 740 77.29 -10.92 -88.95
C LYS A 740 78.39 -9.93 -89.38
N PHE A 741 79.13 -9.34 -88.43
CA PHE A 741 80.23 -8.41 -88.71
C PHE A 741 81.61 -9.10 -88.80
N THR A 742 81.71 -10.39 -88.48
CA THR A 742 82.95 -11.19 -88.58
C THR A 742 83.10 -11.93 -89.91
N VAL A 743 82.79 -11.29 -91.04
CA VAL A 743 83.10 -11.76 -92.41
C VAL A 743 83.98 -10.74 -93.10
#